data_AF-A0A523TW26-F1
#
_entry.id   AF-A0A523TW26-F1
#
_cell.length_a   1.000
_cell.length_b   1.000
_cell.length_c   1.000
_cell.angle_alpha   90.00
_cell.angle_beta   90.00
_cell.angle_gamma   90.00
#
_symmetry.space_group_name_H-M   'P 1'
#
loop_
_entity.id
_entity.type
_entity.pdbx_description
1 polymer ?
#
loop_
_entity_poly.entity_id
_entity_poly.type
_entity_poly.pdbx_seq_one_letter_code
_entity_poly.pdbx_strand_id
1 'polypeptide(L)'
;MPILIIEKGKDKGRKVRLEKETSLEAGRGQNADLRLRDSMTSRSHFRIEYGRNDWFITDCGSSNGTFVNNKRIDSRTRLELGDVILVGDILLSFSADPEAGETLAAPGTAIAGYIIERRIGRGGMGTVYKALQVSLDRPVALKVLSKELVQDKNFINMFIREARAAGQLNHPNIVQVYDVGSHDGTYYFSMEFMGGGSIEELVNRDGRLPVHLTLQYAIGAARGLEYAMKRGIVHRDIKPDNLMLTEENSVKIGDLGIARSMQEGRVSQKEGVSGSPHYMAPEQAQGLDIDTRADIYGLGVSVFQMLTGRTPYLGSSPREIILKQINEPAPSIRSINPEVPEDVCDVVKRMMAKDREKRYQDPAELIEDLTALQRKYPGEGIEVESPGLDLGKLALPGMIIGIAIVVAVVAYFLITGLMESSRRTAAAREKFMGRVSGITTLVREFDKRRGGLKKLQDAKEEAENLYNEYNQRDDREDFADLLEKLWHQYETISKKLKVEQEKEIKREAIRRFDRLQKETPKDIAGAGDGELAEAKRKLEIFLSEEKYRDLPQWTEAEIKLAEIKQELRIRSQFRTEGAEAVKKLINNVRRYIPSKRFREAILECEAFPIRYKKLISVWAKREEIEADLIKAVRDEISKRLQNVQRLVNKAKLEEALEEAKELENDYAGRVFDTFRLRIERKRREIEGVIKRRKEQEILVTRRSDQSRFRNIYSKALEYMKGHDFTNARNQFTSERHWLKTDEFKKKADAVAAAMGYLVSLKNRLCKELNGPLKGTKFKLGPYEGKVVSADKNFIRLIGGAGIEDLVRWERLSSTDLGKIIVHVKLGPEETIGRAVYLYEIGNKREANNHANRAIAKNRLLKKPWQEYLDARDSR
;
A
#
# COMPACT_ATOMS: atom_id res chain seq x y z
N MET A 1 -3.17 -10.52 25.33
CA MET A 1 -3.92 -11.66 25.91
C MET A 1 -5.24 -11.13 26.47
N PRO A 2 -6.35 -11.88 26.44
CA PRO A 2 -7.60 -11.42 27.02
C PRO A 2 -7.60 -11.55 28.55
N ILE A 3 -8.41 -10.70 29.19
CA ILE A 3 -8.71 -10.71 30.62
C ILE A 3 -10.22 -10.73 30.83
N LEU A 4 -10.64 -11.26 31.97
CA LEU A 4 -11.96 -11.01 32.54
C LEU A 4 -11.87 -9.86 33.53
N ILE A 5 -12.79 -8.90 33.44
CA ILE A 5 -12.91 -7.80 34.40
C ILE A 5 -14.26 -7.92 35.09
N ILE A 6 -14.30 -7.89 36.42
CA ILE A 6 -15.57 -7.83 37.15
C ILE A 6 -16.10 -6.39 37.10
N GLU A 7 -17.15 -6.16 36.32
CA GLU A 7 -17.79 -4.84 36.13
C GLU A 7 -18.81 -4.54 37.24
N LYS A 8 -19.40 -5.58 37.84
CA LYS A 8 -20.40 -5.46 38.91
C LYS A 8 -20.30 -6.63 39.88
N GLY A 9 -20.38 -6.35 41.18
CA GLY A 9 -20.31 -7.35 42.26
C GLY A 9 -19.36 -6.90 43.39
N LYS A 10 -19.21 -7.73 44.43
CA LYS A 10 -18.33 -7.43 45.58
C LYS A 10 -16.86 -7.23 45.19
N ASP A 11 -16.41 -7.91 44.13
CA ASP A 11 -15.02 -7.87 43.66
C ASP A 11 -14.89 -6.98 42.41
N LYS A 12 -15.71 -5.93 42.26
CA LYS A 12 -15.68 -5.01 41.11
C LYS A 12 -14.28 -4.43 40.89
N GLY A 13 -13.82 -4.43 39.64
CA GLY A 13 -12.49 -3.99 39.23
C GLY A 13 -11.42 -5.10 39.24
N ARG A 14 -11.69 -6.27 39.84
CA ARG A 14 -10.78 -7.41 39.81
C ARG A 14 -10.60 -7.91 38.37
N LYS A 15 -9.34 -8.09 37.97
CA LYS A 15 -8.94 -8.59 36.64
C LYS A 15 -8.36 -9.99 36.76
N VAL A 16 -8.72 -10.87 35.84
CA VAL A 16 -8.17 -12.24 35.75
C VAL A 16 -7.63 -12.46 34.34
N ARG A 17 -6.34 -12.77 34.24
CA ARG A 17 -5.69 -13.10 32.96
C ARG A 17 -6.05 -14.52 32.55
N LEU A 18 -6.29 -14.70 31.25
CA LEU A 18 -6.57 -16.00 30.67
C LEU A 18 -5.33 -16.49 29.90
N GLU A 19 -4.88 -17.71 30.23
CA GLU A 19 -3.72 -18.35 29.61
C GLU A 19 -4.15 -19.41 28.60
N LYS A 20 -3.44 -19.51 27.47
CA LYS A 20 -3.84 -20.39 26.34
C LYS A 20 -3.76 -21.88 26.67
N GLU A 21 -3.00 -22.24 27.69
CA GLU A 21 -2.64 -23.62 28.05
C GLU A 21 -3.52 -24.17 29.19
N THR A 22 -4.33 -23.32 29.83
CA THR A 22 -5.16 -23.66 30.99
C THR A 22 -6.63 -23.30 30.74
N SER A 23 -7.54 -24.13 31.25
CA SER A 23 -8.94 -23.75 31.39
C SER A 23 -9.14 -22.97 32.68
N LEU A 24 -10.00 -21.94 32.65
CA LEU A 24 -10.40 -21.18 33.84
C LEU A 24 -11.82 -21.57 34.24
N GLU A 25 -12.00 -22.16 35.41
CA GLU A 25 -13.30 -22.45 36.00
C GLU A 25 -13.73 -21.37 37.01
N ALA A 26 -14.94 -20.83 36.84
CA ALA A 26 -15.49 -19.77 37.68
C ALA A 26 -16.75 -20.22 38.44
N GLY A 27 -16.85 -19.84 39.71
CA GLY A 27 -18.00 -20.17 40.56
C GLY A 27 -17.80 -19.78 42.02
N ARG A 28 -18.79 -20.05 42.88
CA ARG A 28 -18.68 -19.74 44.33
C ARG A 28 -17.91 -20.79 45.15
N GLY A 29 -17.59 -21.92 44.55
CA GLY A 29 -16.89 -23.04 45.19
C GLY A 29 -15.47 -22.68 45.63
N GLN A 30 -14.92 -23.42 46.59
CA GLN A 30 -13.55 -23.20 47.06
C GLN A 30 -12.49 -23.65 46.04
N ASN A 31 -12.85 -24.55 45.13
CA ASN A 31 -11.94 -25.12 44.13
C ASN A 31 -12.03 -24.41 42.76
N ALA A 32 -12.75 -23.29 42.65
CA ALA A 32 -12.85 -22.53 41.40
C ALA A 32 -11.66 -21.58 41.25
N ASP A 33 -11.04 -21.54 40.08
CA ASP A 33 -9.92 -20.65 39.74
C ASP A 33 -10.32 -19.18 39.90
N LEU A 34 -11.53 -18.84 39.43
CA LEU A 34 -12.17 -17.56 39.67
C LEU A 34 -13.33 -17.72 40.66
N ARG A 35 -13.03 -17.45 41.93
CA ARG A 35 -14.03 -17.45 42.99
C ARG A 35 -14.93 -16.21 42.92
N LEU A 36 -16.21 -16.43 42.63
CA LEU A 36 -17.25 -15.42 42.52
C LEU A 36 -18.09 -15.36 43.80
N ARG A 37 -18.10 -14.21 44.47
CA ARG A 37 -18.79 -14.01 45.76
C ARG A 37 -20.21 -13.48 45.57
N ASP A 38 -21.09 -14.37 45.13
CA ASP A 38 -22.51 -14.07 44.94
C ASP A 38 -23.38 -15.29 45.29
N SER A 39 -24.52 -15.07 45.93
CA SER A 39 -25.43 -16.13 46.37
C SER A 39 -26.15 -16.81 45.21
N MET A 40 -26.33 -16.10 44.09
CA MET A 40 -26.97 -16.61 42.88
C MET A 40 -26.00 -17.35 41.94
N THR A 41 -24.73 -17.49 42.34
CA THR A 41 -23.70 -18.18 41.55
C THR A 41 -23.56 -19.64 42.01
N SER A 42 -23.56 -20.62 41.08
CA SER A 42 -23.28 -22.03 41.37
C SER A 42 -21.83 -22.28 41.84
N ARG A 43 -21.59 -23.42 42.51
CA ARG A 43 -20.25 -23.78 43.03
C ARG A 43 -19.20 -23.87 41.90
N SER A 44 -19.60 -24.50 40.80
CA SER A 44 -18.97 -24.42 39.47
C SER A 44 -20.05 -23.83 38.55
N HIS A 45 -19.77 -22.70 37.90
CA HIS A 45 -20.78 -21.93 37.17
C HIS A 45 -20.50 -21.94 35.66
N PHE A 46 -19.32 -21.50 35.25
CA PHE A 46 -18.88 -21.56 33.85
C PHE A 46 -17.39 -21.85 33.75
N ARG A 47 -16.96 -22.30 32.57
CA ARG A 47 -15.55 -22.52 32.22
C ARG A 47 -15.19 -21.79 30.94
N ILE A 48 -14.01 -21.17 30.92
CA ILE A 48 -13.43 -20.56 29.73
C ILE A 48 -12.19 -21.34 29.30
N GLU A 49 -12.08 -21.64 28.00
CA GLU A 49 -11.00 -22.44 27.43
C GLU A 49 -10.56 -21.90 26.07
N TYR A 50 -9.26 -22.00 25.76
CA TYR A 50 -8.73 -21.69 24.44
C TYR A 50 -8.67 -22.95 23.54
N GLY A 51 -9.16 -22.86 22.31
CA GLY A 51 -9.12 -23.98 21.37
C GLY A 51 -9.38 -23.54 19.93
N ARG A 52 -8.84 -24.24 18.93
CA ARG A 52 -8.97 -23.88 17.49
C ARG A 52 -8.68 -22.39 17.20
N ASN A 53 -7.71 -21.82 17.92
CA ASN A 53 -7.30 -20.43 17.81
C ASN A 53 -8.30 -19.37 18.34
N ASP A 54 -9.31 -19.78 19.12
CA ASP A 54 -10.35 -18.92 19.68
C ASP A 54 -10.64 -19.23 21.16
N TRP A 55 -11.30 -18.29 21.86
CA TRP A 55 -11.77 -18.45 23.23
C TRP A 55 -13.22 -18.90 23.27
N PHE A 56 -13.53 -19.82 24.18
CA PHE A 56 -14.87 -20.37 24.34
C PHE A 56 -15.29 -20.37 25.80
N ILE A 57 -16.57 -20.08 26.05
CA ILE A 57 -17.23 -20.22 27.34
C ILE A 57 -18.25 -21.35 27.29
N THR A 58 -18.33 -22.12 28.37
CA THR A 58 -19.30 -23.20 28.53
C THR A 58 -19.93 -23.09 29.92
N ASP A 59 -21.27 -23.18 29.98
CA ASP A 59 -21.98 -23.28 31.26
C ASP A 59 -21.72 -24.66 31.90
N CYS A 60 -21.39 -24.69 33.18
CA CYS A 60 -21.04 -25.91 33.91
C CYS A 60 -22.26 -26.57 34.60
N GLY A 61 -23.47 -26.40 34.04
CA GLY A 61 -24.71 -26.86 34.66
C GLY A 61 -25.16 -25.93 35.79
N SER A 62 -25.02 -24.63 35.58
CA SER A 62 -25.37 -23.64 36.60
C SER A 62 -26.88 -23.60 36.85
N SER A 63 -27.29 -23.32 38.09
CA SER A 63 -28.70 -23.33 38.46
C SER A 63 -29.46 -22.12 37.90
N ASN A 64 -28.78 -20.98 37.78
CA ASN A 64 -29.35 -19.72 37.32
C ASN A 64 -28.95 -19.34 35.88
N GLY A 65 -28.11 -20.14 35.23
CA GLY A 65 -27.66 -19.93 33.86
C GLY A 65 -26.51 -18.92 33.74
N THR A 66 -25.62 -19.19 32.79
CA THR A 66 -24.64 -18.23 32.28
C THR A 66 -25.22 -17.49 31.08
N PHE A 67 -25.05 -16.17 31.05
CA PHE A 67 -25.51 -15.34 29.93
C PHE A 67 -24.32 -14.61 29.31
N VAL A 68 -24.25 -14.59 27.98
CA VAL A 68 -23.28 -13.78 27.21
C VAL A 68 -24.07 -12.79 26.37
N ASN A 69 -23.77 -11.50 26.51
CA ASN A 69 -24.48 -10.40 25.83
C ASN A 69 -26.02 -10.51 25.98
N ASN A 70 -26.47 -10.76 27.22
CA ASN A 70 -27.86 -10.98 27.61
C ASN A 70 -28.55 -12.21 26.98
N LYS A 71 -27.80 -13.11 26.33
CA LYS A 71 -28.33 -14.39 25.83
C LYS A 71 -27.82 -15.53 26.69
N ARG A 72 -28.74 -16.38 27.17
CA ARG A 72 -28.37 -17.60 27.90
C ARG A 72 -27.59 -18.51 26.96
N ILE A 73 -26.50 -19.09 27.45
CA ILE A 73 -25.71 -20.08 26.71
C ILE A 73 -26.11 -21.49 27.14
N ASP A 74 -26.43 -22.35 26.17
CA ASP A 74 -26.81 -23.74 26.41
C ASP A 74 -25.76 -24.74 25.88
N SER A 75 -24.73 -24.22 25.19
CA SER A 75 -23.62 -25.00 24.66
C SER A 75 -22.35 -24.14 24.59
N ARG A 76 -21.22 -24.79 24.27
CA ARG A 76 -19.92 -24.12 24.11
C ARG A 76 -20.03 -22.96 23.11
N THR A 77 -19.87 -21.74 23.61
CA THR A 77 -20.08 -20.49 22.87
C THR A 77 -18.76 -19.77 22.69
N ARG A 78 -18.48 -19.22 21.51
CA ARG A 78 -17.27 -18.44 21.25
C ARG A 78 -17.38 -17.09 21.96
N LEU A 79 -16.28 -16.64 22.56
CA LEU A 79 -16.15 -15.30 23.17
C LEU A 79 -15.38 -14.36 22.25
N GLU A 80 -15.90 -13.16 22.07
CA GLU A 80 -15.29 -12.04 21.35
C GLU A 80 -14.93 -10.90 22.32
N LEU A 81 -13.86 -10.17 22.04
CA LEU A 81 -13.44 -9.04 22.88
C LEU A 81 -14.55 -7.98 22.94
N GLY A 82 -14.93 -7.60 24.15
CA GLY A 82 -16.08 -6.74 24.43
C GLY A 82 -17.32 -7.49 24.91
N ASP A 83 -17.34 -8.83 24.83
CA ASP A 83 -18.46 -9.63 25.32
C ASP A 83 -18.65 -9.45 26.83
N VAL A 84 -19.92 -9.38 27.23
CA VAL A 84 -20.33 -9.22 28.62
C VAL A 84 -20.93 -10.53 29.11
N ILE A 85 -20.38 -11.07 30.19
CA ILE A 85 -20.82 -12.32 30.82
C ILE A 85 -21.57 -11.96 32.11
N LEU A 86 -22.84 -12.37 32.20
CA LEU A 86 -23.67 -12.19 33.38
C LEU A 86 -23.90 -13.55 34.05
N VAL A 87 -23.65 -13.60 35.36
CA VAL A 87 -23.85 -14.78 36.22
C VAL A 87 -24.38 -14.35 37.59
N GLY A 88 -25.61 -14.74 37.90
CA GLY A 88 -26.31 -14.19 39.07
C GLY A 88 -26.40 -12.66 38.96
N ASP A 89 -25.93 -11.96 40.00
CA ASP A 89 -25.86 -10.48 40.02
C ASP A 89 -24.50 -9.92 39.57
N ILE A 90 -23.54 -10.80 39.23
CA ILE A 90 -22.18 -10.42 38.83
C ILE A 90 -22.12 -10.22 37.32
N LEU A 91 -21.59 -9.06 36.92
CA LEU A 91 -21.31 -8.72 35.54
C LEU A 91 -19.79 -8.78 35.31
N LEU A 92 -19.37 -9.53 34.31
CA LEU A 92 -17.98 -9.61 33.86
C LEU A 92 -17.88 -9.10 32.41
N SER A 93 -16.77 -8.47 32.05
CA SER A 93 -16.43 -8.17 30.65
C SER A 93 -15.22 -9.00 30.23
N PHE A 94 -15.32 -9.60 29.04
CA PHE A 94 -14.20 -10.25 28.36
C PHE A 94 -13.51 -9.22 27.49
N SER A 95 -12.35 -8.73 27.93
CA SER A 95 -11.67 -7.60 27.31
C SER A 95 -10.23 -7.94 26.97
N ALA A 96 -9.60 -7.12 26.12
CA ALA A 96 -8.16 -7.22 25.92
C ALA A 96 -7.48 -6.70 27.17
N ASP A 97 -6.41 -7.36 27.65
CA ASP A 97 -5.64 -6.83 28.76
C ASP A 97 -5.07 -5.45 28.40
N PRO A 98 -5.49 -4.35 29.06
CA PRO A 98 -5.02 -3.00 28.76
C PRO A 98 -3.58 -2.76 29.24
N GLU A 99 -3.00 -3.69 30.00
CA GLU A 99 -1.57 -3.74 30.35
C GLU A 99 -0.75 -4.64 29.40
N ALA A 100 -1.39 -5.56 28.67
CA ALA A 100 -0.71 -6.39 27.67
C ALA A 100 -0.64 -5.74 26.27
N GLY A 101 -1.16 -4.52 26.12
CA GLY A 101 -0.91 -3.71 24.93
C GLY A 101 0.51 -3.19 24.96
N GLU A 102 1.27 -3.44 23.89
CA GLU A 102 2.63 -2.93 23.68
C GLU A 102 2.80 -1.54 24.30
N THR A 103 3.59 -1.46 25.38
CA THR A 103 4.00 -0.19 25.95
C THR A 103 4.68 0.59 24.82
N LEU A 104 4.14 1.77 24.44
CA LEU A 104 4.80 2.63 23.43
C LEU A 104 6.26 2.91 23.83
N ALA A 105 6.53 2.92 25.14
CA ALA A 105 7.83 3.10 25.76
C ALA A 105 7.86 2.42 27.13
N ALA A 106 8.78 1.47 27.35
CA ALA A 106 9.01 0.82 28.64
C ALA A 106 9.63 1.79 29.66
N PRO A 107 9.54 1.54 30.99
CA PRO A 107 10.37 2.22 31.98
C PRO A 107 11.85 2.27 31.54
N GLY A 108 12.50 3.43 31.68
CA GLY A 108 13.85 3.71 31.19
C GLY A 108 13.94 4.12 29.72
N THR A 109 12.83 4.15 28.98
CA THR A 109 12.84 4.65 27.59
C THR A 109 12.99 6.17 27.58
N ALA A 110 13.96 6.67 26.82
CA ALA A 110 14.08 8.09 26.54
C ALA A 110 13.17 8.48 25.37
N ILE A 111 12.36 9.51 25.56
CA ILE A 111 11.59 10.18 24.50
C ILE A 111 11.97 11.66 24.58
N ALA A 112 12.65 12.20 23.58
CA ALA A 112 12.89 13.65 23.44
C ALA A 112 13.44 14.37 24.69
N GLY A 113 14.40 13.76 25.38
CA GLY A 113 14.98 14.32 26.62
C GLY A 113 14.17 14.04 27.90
N TYR A 114 13.14 13.20 27.82
CA TYR A 114 12.37 12.69 28.95
C TYR A 114 12.62 11.19 29.13
N ILE A 115 12.98 10.75 30.34
CA ILE A 115 13.12 9.32 30.66
C ILE A 115 11.80 8.84 31.26
N ILE A 116 11.11 7.93 30.59
CA ILE A 116 9.87 7.33 31.08
C ILE A 116 10.17 6.55 32.36
N GLU A 117 9.53 6.89 33.47
CA GLU A 117 9.61 6.10 34.70
C GLU A 117 8.51 5.03 34.70
N ARG A 118 7.26 5.43 34.50
CA ARG A 118 6.10 4.54 34.46
C ARG A 118 4.93 5.15 33.73
N ARG A 119 4.05 4.33 33.20
CA ARG A 119 2.73 4.78 32.71
C ARG A 119 1.88 5.24 33.90
N ILE A 120 1.24 6.40 33.79
CA ILE A 120 0.32 6.93 34.81
C ILE A 120 -1.12 7.03 34.31
N GLY A 121 -1.36 7.05 33.00
CA GLY A 121 -2.71 7.02 32.45
C GLY A 121 -2.73 6.66 30.96
N ARG A 122 -3.89 6.24 30.44
CA ARG A 122 -4.13 6.05 29.01
C ARG A 122 -5.53 6.55 28.68
N GLY A 123 -5.61 7.52 27.77
CA GLY A 123 -6.87 8.09 27.27
C GLY A 123 -7.08 7.81 25.78
N GLY A 124 -8.17 8.33 25.22
CA GLY A 124 -8.54 8.12 23.82
C GLY A 124 -7.55 8.73 22.81
N MET A 125 -6.83 9.80 23.19
CA MET A 125 -5.87 10.48 22.32
C MET A 125 -4.42 10.02 22.52
N GLY A 126 -4.11 9.32 23.61
CA GLY A 126 -2.71 9.01 23.92
C GLY A 126 -2.48 8.40 25.30
N THR A 127 -1.21 8.19 25.62
CA THR A 127 -0.75 7.61 26.90
C THR A 127 0.00 8.67 27.69
N VAL A 128 -0.28 8.78 28.99
CA VAL A 128 0.42 9.67 29.90
C VAL A 128 1.41 8.85 30.73
N TYR A 129 2.65 9.32 30.78
CA TYR A 129 3.73 8.72 31.55
C TYR A 129 4.21 9.68 32.64
N LYS A 130 4.59 9.16 33.80
CA LYS A 130 5.52 9.87 34.68
C LYS A 130 6.89 9.72 34.04
N ALA A 131 7.57 10.82 33.83
CA ALA A 131 8.89 10.85 33.22
C ALA A 131 9.78 11.85 33.94
N LEU A 132 11.09 11.62 33.89
CA LEU A 132 12.09 12.58 34.35
C LEU A 132 12.48 13.45 33.16
N GLN A 133 12.25 14.77 33.24
CA GLN A 133 12.83 15.71 32.28
C GLN A 133 14.31 15.89 32.59
N VAL A 134 15.18 15.30 31.77
CA VAL A 134 16.62 15.18 32.04
C VAL A 134 17.29 16.55 32.13
N SER A 135 16.89 17.51 31.29
CA SER A 135 17.51 18.83 31.22
C SER A 135 17.35 19.68 32.48
N LEU A 136 16.28 19.45 33.25
CA LEU A 136 15.93 20.22 34.46
C LEU A 136 15.90 19.35 35.72
N ASP A 137 16.24 18.06 35.61
CA ASP A 137 16.21 17.06 36.68
C ASP A 137 14.91 17.11 37.51
N ARG A 138 13.76 17.13 36.82
CA ARG A 138 12.44 17.24 37.46
C ARG A 138 11.44 16.20 36.94
N PRO A 139 10.56 15.68 37.80
CA PRO A 139 9.47 14.83 37.36
C PRO A 139 8.43 15.64 36.56
N VAL A 140 7.96 15.05 35.47
CA VAL A 140 6.91 15.59 34.60
C VAL A 140 5.90 14.51 34.26
N ALA A 141 4.67 14.93 33.94
CA ALA A 141 3.73 14.08 33.22
C ALA A 141 3.95 14.30 31.72
N LEU A 142 4.31 13.24 30.99
CA LEU A 142 4.53 13.26 29.55
C LEU A 142 3.35 12.59 28.84
N LYS A 143 2.52 13.37 28.16
CA LYS A 143 1.43 12.85 27.33
C LYS A 143 1.98 12.57 25.93
N VAL A 144 1.79 11.35 25.45
CA VAL A 144 2.30 10.85 24.17
C VAL A 144 1.12 10.42 23.32
N LEU A 145 1.02 10.96 22.10
CA LEU A 145 -0.04 10.64 21.15
C LEU A 145 0.05 9.16 20.72
N SER A 146 -1.09 8.47 20.59
CA SER A 146 -1.08 7.06 20.21
C SER A 146 -0.65 6.85 18.75
N LYS A 147 0.05 5.73 18.46
CA LYS A 147 0.56 5.42 17.12
C LYS A 147 -0.55 5.36 16.05
N GLU A 148 -1.76 4.93 16.42
CA GLU A 148 -2.90 4.88 15.48
C GLU A 148 -3.34 6.29 15.04
N LEU A 149 -3.23 7.28 15.93
CA LEU A 149 -3.65 8.66 15.68
C LEU A 149 -2.57 9.53 15.04
N VAL A 150 -1.30 9.10 15.08
CA VAL A 150 -0.18 9.75 14.38
C VAL A 150 -0.36 9.77 12.86
N GLN A 151 -1.20 8.89 12.29
CA GLN A 151 -1.47 8.89 10.85
C GLN A 151 -2.49 9.96 10.42
N ASP A 152 -3.24 10.52 11.36
CA ASP A 152 -4.24 11.54 11.08
C ASP A 152 -3.75 12.94 11.49
N LYS A 153 -3.52 13.79 10.47
CA LYS A 153 -3.05 15.16 10.65
C LYS A 153 -4.02 16.02 11.49
N ASN A 154 -5.32 15.71 11.49
CA ASN A 154 -6.28 16.45 12.30
C ASN A 154 -6.04 16.21 13.78
N PHE A 155 -5.82 14.97 14.20
CA PHE A 155 -5.52 14.62 15.60
C PHE A 155 -4.17 15.20 16.06
N ILE A 156 -3.15 15.20 15.19
CA ILE A 156 -1.86 15.84 15.49
C ILE A 156 -2.03 17.35 15.72
N ASN A 157 -2.68 18.05 14.79
CA ASN A 157 -2.88 19.50 14.90
C ASN A 157 -3.70 19.87 16.15
N MET A 158 -4.69 19.04 16.47
CA MET A 158 -5.53 19.17 17.65
C MET A 158 -4.72 19.01 18.94
N PHE A 159 -3.91 17.96 19.03
CA PHE A 159 -3.02 17.69 20.15
C PHE A 159 -2.02 18.83 20.39
N ILE A 160 -1.40 19.35 19.33
CA ILE A 160 -0.47 20.48 19.42
C ILE A 160 -1.20 21.77 19.83
N ARG A 161 -2.41 22.01 19.32
CA ARG A 161 -3.20 23.20 19.64
C ARG A 161 -3.64 23.21 21.10
N GLU A 162 -4.06 22.07 21.63
CA GLU A 162 -4.41 21.88 23.04
C GLU A 162 -3.21 22.21 23.94
N ALA A 163 -2.06 21.60 23.65
CA ALA A 163 -0.84 21.84 24.42
C ALA A 163 -0.38 23.31 24.37
N ARG A 164 -0.47 23.97 23.20
CA ARG A 164 -0.10 25.39 23.05
C ARG A 164 -1.02 26.31 23.82
N ALA A 165 -2.33 26.05 23.82
CA ALA A 165 -3.29 26.86 24.57
C ALA A 165 -3.09 26.67 26.09
N ALA A 166 -2.83 25.45 26.54
CA ALA A 166 -2.48 25.17 27.93
C ALA A 166 -1.14 25.81 28.33
N GLY A 167 -0.15 25.82 27.43
CA GLY A 167 1.15 26.46 27.67
C GLY A 167 1.08 27.99 27.81
N GLN A 168 0.01 28.64 27.36
CA GLN A 168 -0.22 30.09 27.58
C GLN A 168 -0.79 30.40 28.97
N LEU A 169 -1.24 29.38 29.70
CA LEU A 169 -1.77 29.53 31.04
C LEU A 169 -0.64 29.28 32.06
N ASN A 170 -0.57 30.14 33.08
CA ASN A 170 0.32 30.01 34.22
C ASN A 170 -0.43 30.52 35.45
N HIS A 171 -0.97 29.59 36.24
CA HIS A 171 -1.81 29.91 37.38
C HIS A 171 -1.70 28.79 38.43
N PRO A 172 -1.72 29.10 39.74
CA PRO A 172 -1.62 28.08 40.81
C PRO A 172 -2.70 27.00 40.79
N ASN A 173 -3.82 27.22 40.09
CA ASN A 173 -4.92 26.25 39.95
C ASN A 173 -5.08 25.70 38.53
N ILE A 174 -4.07 25.82 37.66
CA ILE A 174 -4.05 25.21 36.32
C ILE A 174 -2.74 24.46 36.16
N VAL A 175 -2.81 23.22 35.67
CA VAL A 175 -1.64 22.39 35.39
C VAL A 175 -0.80 23.08 34.32
N GLN A 176 0.46 23.36 34.63
CA GLN A 176 1.36 24.02 33.70
C GLN A 176 1.83 23.03 32.62
N VAL A 177 1.59 23.36 31.35
CA VAL A 177 2.29 22.70 30.24
C VAL A 177 3.65 23.36 30.05
N TYR A 178 4.69 22.54 30.00
CA TYR A 178 6.07 22.98 29.91
C TYR A 178 6.60 23.00 28.48
N ASP A 179 6.27 21.99 27.68
CA ASP A 179 6.83 21.81 26.35
C ASP A 179 5.89 20.97 25.47
N VAL A 180 5.94 21.18 24.16
CA VAL A 180 5.24 20.37 23.15
C VAL A 180 6.15 20.15 21.95
N GLY A 181 6.26 18.91 21.51
CA GLY A 181 7.19 18.55 20.45
C GLY A 181 6.84 17.25 19.74
N SER A 182 7.74 16.87 18.84
CA SER A 182 7.70 15.59 18.18
C SER A 182 9.11 15.02 18.03
N HIS A 183 9.27 13.73 18.25
CA HIS A 183 10.53 13.01 18.13
C HIS A 183 10.28 11.63 17.55
N ASP A 184 11.00 11.25 16.50
CA ASP A 184 10.85 9.95 15.81
C ASP A 184 9.41 9.58 15.45
N GLY A 185 8.66 10.55 14.91
CA GLY A 185 7.25 10.36 14.55
C GLY A 185 6.29 10.24 15.74
N THR A 186 6.79 10.39 16.97
CA THR A 186 6.00 10.42 18.20
C THR A 186 5.73 11.87 18.60
N TYR A 187 4.47 12.24 18.76
CA TYR A 187 4.08 13.57 19.24
C TYR A 187 3.85 13.52 20.75
N TYR A 188 4.37 14.51 21.47
CA TYR A 188 4.26 14.57 22.92
C TYR A 188 4.10 16.01 23.42
N PHE A 189 3.60 16.14 24.64
CA PHE A 189 3.80 17.35 25.43
C PHE A 189 4.07 16.97 26.88
N SER A 190 4.89 17.78 27.56
CA SER A 190 5.20 17.62 28.97
C SER A 190 4.45 18.66 29.80
N MET A 191 3.99 18.23 30.96
CA MET A 191 3.27 19.06 31.91
C MET A 191 3.69 18.74 33.34
N GLU A 192 3.27 19.59 34.26
CA GLU A 192 3.48 19.38 35.70
C GLU A 192 3.00 17.98 36.13
N PHE A 193 3.87 17.26 36.84
CA PHE A 193 3.50 15.98 37.42
C PHE A 193 2.72 16.22 38.71
N MET A 194 1.49 15.71 38.77
CA MET A 194 0.59 15.87 39.92
C MET A 194 0.68 14.61 40.79
N GLY A 195 1.54 14.64 41.81
CA GLY A 195 1.81 13.50 42.69
C GLY A 195 0.63 13.07 43.58
N GLY A 196 -0.31 13.97 43.86
CA GLY A 196 -1.48 13.73 44.71
C GLY A 196 -2.64 12.99 44.04
N GLY A 197 -2.54 12.67 42.74
CA GLY A 197 -3.60 11.97 42.00
C GLY A 197 -4.73 12.91 41.56
N SER A 198 -5.89 12.33 41.19
CA SER A 198 -7.08 13.10 40.81
C SER A 198 -8.14 13.10 41.92
N ILE A 199 -9.07 14.06 41.89
CA ILE A 199 -10.23 14.06 42.79
C ILE A 199 -11.10 12.82 42.55
N GLU A 200 -11.17 12.30 41.32
CA GLU A 200 -11.88 11.04 41.04
C GLU A 200 -11.29 9.87 41.82
N GLU A 201 -9.96 9.75 41.87
CA GLU A 201 -9.28 8.73 42.67
C GLU A 201 -9.59 8.91 44.17
N LEU A 202 -9.64 10.16 44.64
CA LEU A 202 -9.96 10.48 46.03
C LEU A 202 -11.40 10.08 46.38
N VAL A 203 -12.38 10.41 45.53
CA VAL A 203 -13.79 10.04 45.72
C VAL A 203 -13.97 8.53 45.65
N ASN A 204 -13.28 7.83 44.74
CA ASN A 204 -13.35 6.38 44.65
C ASN A 204 -12.76 5.67 45.87
N ARG A 205 -11.72 6.25 46.49
CA ARG A 205 -11.10 5.73 47.71
C ARG A 205 -11.98 5.97 48.94
N ASP A 206 -12.47 7.19 49.11
CA ASP A 206 -13.13 7.64 50.35
C ASP A 206 -14.67 7.54 50.27
N GLY A 207 -15.20 7.21 49.10
CA GLY A 207 -16.64 7.17 48.81
C GLY A 207 -17.23 8.57 48.59
N ARG A 208 -17.09 9.46 49.56
CA ARG A 208 -17.51 10.88 49.50
C ARG A 208 -16.53 11.75 50.28
N LEU A 209 -16.44 13.03 49.94
CA LEU A 209 -15.54 13.98 50.58
C LEU A 209 -16.28 14.84 51.62
N PRO A 210 -15.60 15.21 52.73
CA PRO A 210 -16.09 16.22 53.66
C PRO A 210 -16.39 17.55 52.97
N VAL A 211 -17.37 18.28 53.51
CA VAL A 211 -17.81 19.59 52.98
C VAL A 211 -16.65 20.57 52.89
N HIS A 212 -15.83 20.69 53.94
CA HIS A 212 -14.71 21.65 53.97
C HIS A 212 -13.67 21.40 52.86
N LEU A 213 -13.28 20.14 52.63
CA LEU A 213 -12.37 19.76 51.54
C LEU A 213 -13.02 20.01 50.17
N THR A 214 -14.29 19.66 50.04
CA THR A 214 -15.03 19.89 48.79
C THR A 214 -15.07 21.38 48.43
N LEU A 215 -15.34 22.25 49.40
CA LEU A 215 -15.33 23.71 49.20
C LEU A 215 -13.93 24.21 48.84
N GLN A 216 -12.88 23.73 49.52
CA GLN A 216 -11.50 24.08 49.20
C GLN A 216 -11.13 23.74 47.76
N TYR A 217 -11.49 22.54 47.28
CA TYR A 217 -11.25 22.13 45.90
C TYR A 217 -12.14 22.88 44.91
N ALA A 218 -13.41 23.14 45.24
CA ALA A 218 -14.30 23.93 44.39
C ALA A 218 -13.77 25.36 44.19
N ILE A 219 -13.27 26.01 45.25
CA ILE A 219 -12.68 27.36 45.19
C ILE A 219 -11.43 27.36 44.31
N GLY A 220 -10.53 26.40 44.49
CA GLY A 220 -9.32 26.31 43.66
C GLY A 220 -9.65 26.12 42.18
N ALA A 221 -10.58 25.21 41.87
CA ALA A 221 -11.05 25.02 40.50
C ALA A 221 -11.72 26.29 39.94
N ALA A 222 -12.59 26.95 40.69
CA ALA A 222 -13.25 28.19 40.26
C ALA A 222 -12.24 29.31 39.95
N ARG A 223 -11.16 29.46 40.74
CA ARG A 223 -10.05 30.39 40.45
C ARG A 223 -9.33 30.06 39.15
N GLY A 224 -9.12 28.76 38.88
CA GLY A 224 -8.58 28.30 37.60
C GLY A 224 -9.49 28.68 36.42
N LEU A 225 -10.81 28.47 36.56
CA LEU A 225 -11.80 28.84 35.55
C LEU A 225 -11.86 30.36 35.31
N GLU A 226 -11.81 31.17 36.36
CA GLU A 226 -11.75 32.63 36.25
C GLU A 226 -10.53 33.08 35.43
N TYR A 227 -9.36 32.49 35.70
CA TYR A 227 -8.12 32.82 35.00
C TYR A 227 -8.17 32.44 33.51
N ALA A 228 -8.74 31.26 33.20
CA ALA A 228 -8.94 30.79 31.83
C ALA A 228 -9.94 31.68 31.06
N MET A 229 -11.06 32.03 31.69
CA MET A 229 -12.08 32.90 31.11
C MET A 229 -11.52 34.28 30.73
N LYS A 230 -10.72 34.90 31.60
CA LYS A 230 -10.06 36.20 31.32
C LYS A 230 -9.12 36.16 30.10
N ARG A 231 -8.75 34.96 29.63
CA ARG A 231 -7.93 34.72 28.43
C ARG A 231 -8.75 34.17 27.24
N GLY A 232 -10.07 34.17 27.34
CA GLY A 232 -10.97 33.68 26.30
C GLY A 232 -10.91 32.16 26.11
N ILE A 233 -10.49 31.41 27.13
CA ILE A 233 -10.39 29.95 27.09
C ILE A 233 -11.52 29.35 27.93
N VAL A 234 -12.27 28.43 27.31
CA VAL A 234 -13.30 27.60 27.95
C VAL A 234 -12.81 26.16 27.97
N HIS A 235 -12.90 25.49 29.10
CA HIS A 235 -12.31 24.16 29.32
C HIS A 235 -13.12 23.03 28.66
N ARG A 236 -14.46 23.04 28.79
CA ARG A 236 -15.43 22.11 28.20
C ARG A 236 -15.36 20.64 28.67
N ASP A 237 -14.57 20.36 29.71
CA ASP A 237 -14.41 19.02 30.29
C ASP A 237 -14.05 19.04 31.79
N ILE A 238 -14.73 19.88 32.56
CA ILE A 238 -14.55 19.88 34.01
C ILE A 238 -15.22 18.65 34.61
N LYS A 239 -14.42 17.80 35.26
CA LYS A 239 -14.82 16.59 35.96
C LYS A 239 -13.74 16.18 36.98
N PRO A 240 -14.04 15.34 37.98
CA PRO A 240 -13.07 14.97 39.01
C PRO A 240 -11.78 14.32 38.47
N ASP A 241 -11.83 13.61 37.33
CA ASP A 241 -10.62 13.05 36.68
C ASP A 241 -9.61 14.14 36.25
N ASN A 242 -10.11 15.32 35.89
CA ASN A 242 -9.31 16.44 35.37
C ASN A 242 -9.01 17.48 36.46
N LEU A 243 -9.48 17.27 37.68
CA LEU A 243 -9.13 18.07 38.85
C LEU A 243 -8.03 17.32 39.62
N MET A 244 -6.79 17.77 39.44
CA MET A 244 -5.59 17.10 39.93
C MET A 244 -5.13 17.70 41.25
N LEU A 245 -4.54 16.90 42.14
CA LEU A 245 -4.06 17.32 43.45
C LEU A 245 -2.53 17.44 43.47
N THR A 246 -2.02 18.53 44.03
CA THR A 246 -0.59 18.67 44.38
C THR A 246 -0.28 17.87 45.64
N GLU A 247 1.00 17.72 45.97
CA GLU A 247 1.44 17.06 47.21
C GLU A 247 0.97 17.81 48.47
N GLU A 248 0.77 19.12 48.38
CA GLU A 248 0.19 19.98 49.42
C GLU A 248 -1.35 19.99 49.43
N ASN A 249 -1.99 19.04 48.72
CA ASN A 249 -3.45 18.93 48.59
C ASN A 249 -4.13 20.19 48.03
N SER A 250 -3.45 20.92 47.14
CA SER A 250 -4.08 21.99 46.37
C SER A 250 -4.58 21.46 45.02
N VAL A 251 -5.71 21.97 44.53
CA VAL A 251 -6.28 21.52 43.25
C VAL A 251 -5.76 22.33 42.08
N LYS A 252 -5.46 21.64 40.97
CA LYS A 252 -5.16 22.22 39.67
C LYS A 252 -6.01 21.58 38.58
N ILE A 253 -6.50 22.40 37.64
CA ILE A 253 -7.25 21.92 36.47
C ILE A 253 -6.25 21.41 35.42
N GLY A 254 -6.40 20.17 34.98
CA GLY A 254 -5.62 19.55 33.90
C GLY A 254 -6.45 19.23 32.65
N ASP A 255 -5.78 18.88 31.55
CA ASP A 255 -6.37 18.43 30.27
C ASP A 255 -7.43 19.38 29.67
N LEU A 256 -6.97 20.49 29.05
CA LEU A 256 -7.88 21.42 28.35
C LEU A 256 -8.68 20.71 27.26
N GLY A 257 -10.01 20.69 27.35
CA GLY A 257 -10.91 20.04 26.39
C GLY A 257 -11.00 20.70 24.99
N ILE A 258 -9.96 21.42 24.56
CA ILE A 258 -9.89 22.21 23.31
C ILE A 258 -10.02 21.33 22.06
N ALA A 259 -9.61 20.06 22.16
CA ALA A 259 -9.82 19.06 21.13
C ALA A 259 -11.30 18.88 20.70
N ARG A 260 -12.25 19.26 21.57
CA ARG A 260 -13.68 19.02 21.33
C ARG A 260 -14.36 20.07 20.45
N SER A 261 -13.71 21.20 20.16
CA SER A 261 -14.34 22.32 19.42
C SER A 261 -14.37 22.13 17.89
N MET A 262 -13.60 21.21 17.30
CA MET A 262 -13.53 21.07 15.84
C MET A 262 -14.46 19.98 15.26
N GLN A 263 -15.24 19.27 16.09
CA GLN A 263 -16.41 18.50 15.65
C GLN A 263 -17.70 19.35 15.60
N GLU A 264 -17.57 20.67 15.43
CA GLU A 264 -18.68 21.54 15.07
C GLU A 264 -19.07 21.26 13.61
N GLY A 265 -19.84 20.20 13.41
CA GLY A 265 -20.27 19.75 12.10
C GLY A 265 -20.87 18.35 12.13
N ARG A 266 -21.97 18.18 12.86
CA ARG A 266 -22.78 16.96 13.06
C ARG A 266 -22.24 16.04 14.17
N VAL A 267 -23.05 15.90 15.22
CA VAL A 267 -23.07 14.72 16.07
C VAL A 267 -23.33 13.51 15.16
N SER A 268 -22.27 12.82 14.74
CA SER A 268 -22.38 11.60 13.94
C SER A 268 -22.95 10.50 14.83
N GLN A 269 -24.15 10.00 14.51
CA GLN A 269 -24.77 8.86 15.20
C GLN A 269 -23.98 7.53 15.08
N LYS A 270 -22.79 7.54 14.44
CA LYS A 270 -21.96 6.34 14.21
C LYS A 270 -20.64 6.33 14.96
N GLU A 271 -20.24 7.42 15.63
CA GLU A 271 -19.04 7.47 16.45
C GLU A 271 -19.45 7.98 17.83
N GLY A 272 -19.06 7.27 18.87
CA GLY A 272 -19.54 7.47 20.24
C GLY A 272 -19.54 8.94 20.66
N VAL A 273 -20.51 9.28 21.51
CA VAL A 273 -20.61 10.58 22.20
C VAL A 273 -19.21 10.97 22.70
N SER A 274 -18.64 12.02 22.11
CA SER A 274 -17.30 12.49 22.50
C SER A 274 -17.43 13.47 23.66
N GLY A 275 -17.25 12.94 24.88
CA GLY A 275 -17.31 13.64 26.16
C GLY A 275 -17.76 12.68 27.28
N SER A 276 -17.41 12.93 28.55
CA SER A 276 -18.00 12.16 29.65
C SER A 276 -19.46 12.63 29.86
N PRO A 277 -20.47 11.83 29.49
CA PRO A 277 -21.88 12.27 29.45
C PRO A 277 -22.37 12.78 30.81
N HIS A 278 -21.74 12.31 31.89
CA HIS A 278 -22.09 12.61 33.26
C HIS A 278 -21.84 14.04 33.71
N TYR A 279 -20.98 14.82 33.03
CA TYR A 279 -20.60 16.18 33.45
C TYR A 279 -20.94 17.25 32.40
N MET A 280 -21.51 16.83 31.27
CA MET A 280 -21.81 17.71 30.14
C MET A 280 -22.92 18.69 30.49
N ALA A 281 -22.67 19.99 30.23
CA ALA A 281 -23.68 21.03 30.37
C ALA A 281 -24.83 20.84 29.35
N PRO A 282 -26.08 21.25 29.67
CA PRO A 282 -27.22 21.15 28.75
C PRO A 282 -26.95 21.74 27.38
N GLU A 283 -26.39 22.95 27.33
CA GLU A 283 -26.06 23.66 26.09
C GLU A 283 -24.97 22.94 25.28
N GLN A 284 -24.00 22.30 25.94
CA GLN A 284 -22.99 21.48 25.29
C GLN A 284 -23.60 20.20 24.71
N ALA A 285 -24.54 19.58 25.42
CA ALA A 285 -25.26 18.40 24.95
C ALA A 285 -26.22 18.69 23.79
N GLN A 286 -26.73 19.92 23.72
CA GLN A 286 -27.60 20.42 22.65
C GLN A 286 -26.82 21.00 21.45
N GLY A 287 -25.50 21.15 21.57
CA GLY A 287 -24.65 21.75 20.53
C GLY A 287 -24.88 23.25 20.34
N LEU A 288 -25.27 23.96 21.41
CA LEU A 288 -25.42 25.42 21.44
C LEU A 288 -24.07 26.09 21.75
N ASP A 289 -24.01 27.42 21.63
CA ASP A 289 -22.81 28.20 21.95
C ASP A 289 -22.37 27.99 23.41
N ILE A 290 -21.09 27.64 23.58
CA ILE A 290 -20.49 27.27 24.86
C ILE A 290 -19.57 28.38 25.35
N ASP A 291 -19.81 28.87 26.56
CA ASP A 291 -18.94 29.78 27.31
C ASP A 291 -18.57 29.19 28.69
N THR A 292 -17.88 29.96 29.54
CA THR A 292 -17.44 29.55 30.88
C THR A 292 -18.57 29.04 31.79
N ARG A 293 -19.83 29.41 31.54
CA ARG A 293 -20.98 28.93 32.32
C ARG A 293 -21.21 27.43 32.16
N ALA A 294 -20.72 26.84 31.07
CA ALA A 294 -20.68 25.38 30.91
C ALA A 294 -19.64 24.72 31.83
N ASP A 295 -18.48 25.37 32.05
CA ASP A 295 -17.47 24.87 32.99
C ASP A 295 -17.94 24.97 34.45
N ILE A 296 -18.68 26.05 34.78
CA ILE A 296 -19.34 26.21 36.09
C ILE A 296 -20.34 25.06 36.32
N TYR A 297 -21.10 24.67 35.30
CA TYR A 297 -22.01 23.54 35.38
C TYR A 297 -21.26 22.22 35.64
N GLY A 298 -20.21 21.93 34.87
CA GLY A 298 -19.38 20.74 35.05
C GLY A 298 -18.74 20.68 36.44
N LEU A 299 -18.29 21.83 36.96
CA LEU A 299 -17.80 21.94 38.34
C LEU A 299 -18.92 21.66 39.35
N GLY A 300 -20.15 22.13 39.10
CA GLY A 300 -21.31 21.86 39.96
C GLY A 300 -21.62 20.37 40.06
N VAL A 301 -21.60 19.67 38.92
CA VAL A 301 -21.74 18.20 38.87
C VAL A 301 -20.60 17.52 39.64
N SER A 302 -19.37 18.01 39.49
CA SER A 302 -18.20 17.47 40.20
C SER A 302 -18.35 17.64 41.72
N VAL A 303 -18.79 18.81 42.18
CA VAL A 303 -19.07 19.09 43.60
C VAL A 303 -20.19 18.21 44.12
N PHE A 304 -21.26 18.02 43.35
CA PHE A 304 -22.32 17.08 43.69
C PHE A 304 -21.77 15.67 43.95
N GLN A 305 -20.92 15.16 43.06
CA GLN A 305 -20.32 13.84 43.20
C GLN A 305 -19.34 13.79 44.39
N MET A 306 -18.52 14.81 44.60
CA MET A 306 -17.65 14.88 45.77
C MET A 306 -18.45 14.74 47.07
N LEU A 307 -19.60 15.42 47.17
CA LEU A 307 -20.44 15.39 48.39
C LEU A 307 -21.26 14.11 48.56
N THR A 308 -21.55 13.38 47.48
CA THR A 308 -22.51 12.26 47.50
C THR A 308 -21.93 10.91 47.09
N GLY A 309 -20.73 10.89 46.53
CA GLY A 309 -20.07 9.72 45.97
C GLY A 309 -20.62 9.22 44.64
N ARG A 310 -21.60 9.92 44.04
CA ARG A 310 -22.20 9.53 42.76
C ARG A 310 -22.62 10.74 41.95
N THR A 311 -22.66 10.59 40.63
CA THR A 311 -23.14 11.65 39.74
C THR A 311 -24.65 11.87 39.90
N PRO A 312 -25.16 13.10 39.64
CA PRO A 312 -26.57 13.46 39.84
C PRO A 312 -27.53 12.69 38.94
N TYR A 313 -27.09 12.31 37.74
CA TYR A 313 -27.90 11.59 36.77
C TYR A 313 -27.31 10.21 36.52
N LEU A 314 -28.15 9.18 36.72
CA LEU A 314 -27.83 7.79 36.41
C LEU A 314 -28.64 7.36 35.19
N GLY A 315 -28.06 6.53 34.33
CA GLY A 315 -28.75 5.97 33.17
C GLY A 315 -28.07 4.71 32.65
N SER A 316 -28.84 3.90 31.95
CA SER A 316 -28.40 2.66 31.30
C SER A 316 -27.60 2.91 30.02
N SER A 317 -27.61 4.14 29.50
CA SER A 317 -26.85 4.55 28.32
C SER A 317 -26.36 6.00 28.40
N PRO A 318 -25.26 6.35 27.70
CA PRO A 318 -24.78 7.73 27.55
C PRO A 318 -25.85 8.71 27.08
N ARG A 319 -26.70 8.27 26.14
CA ARG A 319 -27.81 9.07 25.60
C ARG A 319 -28.86 9.35 26.65
N GLU A 320 -29.19 8.37 27.49
CA GLU A 320 -30.13 8.56 28.59
C GLU A 320 -29.60 9.60 29.58
N ILE A 321 -28.33 9.51 29.96
CA ILE A 321 -27.68 10.48 30.85
C ILE A 321 -27.72 11.90 30.25
N ILE A 322 -27.41 12.04 28.96
CA ILE A 322 -27.53 13.33 28.24
C ILE A 322 -28.96 13.89 28.30
N LEU A 323 -29.97 13.07 28.04
CA LEU A 323 -31.36 13.53 28.08
C LEU A 323 -31.76 13.99 29.49
N LYS A 324 -31.25 13.33 30.54
CA LYS A 324 -31.44 13.75 31.93
C LYS A 324 -30.71 15.06 32.24
N GLN A 325 -29.49 15.22 31.74
CA GLN A 325 -28.76 16.50 31.83
C GLN A 325 -29.55 17.64 31.18
N ILE A 326 -30.27 17.41 30.09
CA ILE A 326 -31.04 18.45 29.41
C ILE A 326 -32.37 18.74 30.15
N ASN A 327 -33.09 17.69 30.58
CA ASN A 327 -34.50 17.81 30.94
C ASN A 327 -34.80 17.63 32.44
N GLU A 328 -34.00 16.85 33.17
CA GLU A 328 -34.33 16.47 34.55
C GLU A 328 -33.66 17.40 35.57
N PRO A 329 -34.39 17.88 36.60
CA PRO A 329 -33.76 18.61 37.70
C PRO A 329 -32.79 17.70 38.45
N ALA A 330 -31.73 18.29 39.02
CA ALA A 330 -30.79 17.52 39.82
C ALA A 330 -31.48 17.01 41.10
N PRO A 331 -31.22 15.77 41.53
CA PRO A 331 -31.72 15.28 42.81
C PRO A 331 -31.16 16.15 43.96
N SER A 332 -31.90 16.24 45.07
CA SER A 332 -31.39 16.93 46.26
C SER A 332 -30.16 16.22 46.81
N ILE A 333 -29.08 16.95 47.08
CA ILE A 333 -27.88 16.39 47.74
C ILE A 333 -28.27 15.79 49.09
N ARG A 334 -29.14 16.45 49.85
CA ARG A 334 -29.54 16.02 51.20
C ARG A 334 -30.37 14.76 51.24
N SER A 335 -31.00 14.36 50.14
CA SER A 335 -31.67 13.04 50.07
C SER A 335 -30.67 11.88 49.96
N ILE A 336 -29.40 12.18 49.68
CA ILE A 336 -28.31 11.21 49.51
C ILE A 336 -27.30 11.33 50.64
N ASN A 337 -26.94 12.57 50.99
CA ASN A 337 -26.06 12.92 52.10
C ASN A 337 -26.71 14.02 52.97
N PRO A 338 -27.47 13.65 54.02
CA PRO A 338 -28.16 14.61 54.89
C PRO A 338 -27.23 15.54 55.69
N GLU A 339 -25.95 15.21 55.82
CA GLU A 339 -24.92 15.97 56.56
C GLU A 339 -24.48 17.24 55.82
N VAL A 340 -24.82 17.38 54.53
CA VAL A 340 -24.48 18.57 53.75
C VAL A 340 -25.40 19.73 54.15
N PRO A 341 -24.85 20.91 54.51
CA PRO A 341 -25.65 22.09 54.82
C PRO A 341 -26.51 22.57 53.64
N GLU A 342 -27.68 23.17 53.93
CA GLU A 342 -28.64 23.61 52.91
C GLU A 342 -28.06 24.69 51.99
N ASP A 343 -27.32 25.64 52.55
CA ASP A 343 -26.69 26.72 51.79
C ASP A 343 -25.59 26.22 50.83
N VAL A 344 -24.87 25.15 51.18
CA VAL A 344 -23.98 24.44 50.24
C VAL A 344 -24.79 23.80 49.11
N CYS A 345 -25.94 23.21 49.41
CA CYS A 345 -26.83 22.63 48.40
C CYS A 345 -27.37 23.70 47.43
N ASP A 346 -27.72 24.88 47.93
CA ASP A 346 -28.23 26.00 47.12
C ASP A 346 -27.19 26.50 46.11
N VAL A 347 -25.92 26.64 46.53
CA VAL A 347 -24.84 27.01 45.61
C VAL A 347 -24.66 25.96 44.52
N VAL A 348 -24.60 24.67 44.87
CA VAL A 348 -24.46 23.58 43.87
C VAL A 348 -25.67 23.55 42.91
N LYS A 349 -26.87 23.76 43.43
CA LYS A 349 -28.10 23.85 42.64
C LYS A 349 -28.06 25.02 41.65
N ARG A 350 -27.52 26.17 42.06
CA ARG A 350 -27.32 27.34 41.19
C ARG A 350 -26.27 27.08 40.12
N MET A 351 -25.14 26.44 40.45
CA MET A 351 -24.12 26.04 39.48
C MET A 351 -24.70 25.11 38.40
N MET A 352 -25.60 24.20 38.80
CA MET A 352 -26.22 23.20 37.91
C MET A 352 -27.58 23.62 37.34
N ALA A 353 -27.95 24.91 37.36
CA ALA A 353 -29.20 25.37 36.77
C ALA A 353 -29.24 25.03 35.27
N LYS A 354 -30.37 24.50 34.77
CA LYS A 354 -30.46 24.10 33.35
C LYS A 354 -30.33 25.27 32.41
N ASP A 355 -31.05 26.34 32.73
CA ASP A 355 -30.92 27.63 32.09
C ASP A 355 -29.59 28.30 32.51
N ARG A 356 -28.69 28.51 31.54
CA ARG A 356 -27.37 29.11 31.78
C ARG A 356 -27.45 30.55 32.30
N GLU A 357 -28.54 31.27 32.01
CA GLU A 357 -28.74 32.65 32.50
C GLU A 357 -29.10 32.67 33.99
N LYS A 358 -29.49 31.52 34.57
CA LYS A 358 -29.76 31.36 36.00
C LYS A 358 -28.55 30.89 36.81
N ARG A 359 -27.43 30.56 36.14
CA ARG A 359 -26.18 30.19 36.80
C ARG A 359 -25.41 31.44 37.25
N TYR A 360 -24.30 31.21 37.93
CA TYR A 360 -23.25 32.23 38.08
C TYR A 360 -22.78 32.67 36.70
N GLN A 361 -22.76 33.99 36.46
CA GLN A 361 -22.36 34.53 35.15
C GLN A 361 -20.84 34.69 35.05
N ASP A 362 -20.17 34.84 36.18
CA ASP A 362 -18.73 34.98 36.30
C ASP A 362 -18.23 34.01 37.40
N PRO A 363 -17.15 33.23 37.17
CA PRO A 363 -16.51 32.45 38.23
C PRO A 363 -16.14 33.26 39.48
N ALA A 364 -15.88 34.57 39.37
CA ALA A 364 -15.64 35.44 40.52
C ALA A 364 -16.83 35.47 41.49
N GLU A 365 -18.06 35.53 40.97
CA GLU A 365 -19.29 35.49 41.78
C GLU A 365 -19.41 34.15 42.53
N LEU A 366 -19.07 33.04 41.86
CA LEU A 366 -19.04 31.72 42.47
C LEU A 366 -17.96 31.62 43.57
N ILE A 367 -16.78 32.20 43.35
CA ILE A 367 -15.68 32.20 44.33
C ILE A 367 -16.10 32.92 45.61
N GLU A 368 -16.82 34.04 45.51
CA GLU A 368 -17.32 34.79 46.66
C GLU A 368 -18.25 33.93 47.52
N ASP A 369 -19.27 33.32 46.91
CA ASP A 369 -20.22 32.45 47.60
C ASP A 369 -19.54 31.22 48.22
N LEU A 370 -18.66 30.53 47.48
CA LEU A 370 -17.92 29.38 48.01
C LEU A 370 -16.98 29.76 49.16
N THR A 371 -16.34 30.93 49.09
CA THR A 371 -15.46 31.43 50.16
C THR A 371 -16.25 31.79 51.41
N ALA A 372 -17.44 32.36 51.27
CA ALA A 372 -18.34 32.61 52.39
C ALA A 372 -18.75 31.30 53.08
N LEU A 373 -19.10 30.27 52.30
CA LEU A 373 -19.40 28.94 52.82
C LEU A 373 -18.18 28.29 53.51
N GLN A 374 -16.98 28.41 52.94
CA GLN A 374 -15.76 27.86 53.55
C GLN A 374 -15.47 28.48 54.91
N ARG A 375 -15.70 29.79 55.08
CA ARG A 375 -15.57 30.47 56.38
C ARG A 375 -16.62 30.01 57.40
N LYS A 376 -17.82 29.67 56.93
CA LYS A 376 -18.93 29.20 57.78
C LYS A 376 -18.75 27.75 58.23
N TYR A 377 -18.11 26.92 57.39
CA TYR A 377 -17.86 25.51 57.66
C TYR A 377 -16.35 25.18 57.60
N PRO A 378 -15.54 25.76 58.50
CA PRO A 378 -14.12 25.44 58.58
C PRO A 378 -13.94 23.95 58.98
N GLY A 379 -12.95 23.28 58.40
CA GLY A 379 -12.59 21.92 58.82
C GLY A 379 -12.09 21.91 60.27
N GLU A 380 -12.36 20.84 61.02
CA GLU A 380 -11.79 20.66 62.36
C GLU A 380 -10.26 20.58 62.24
N GLY A 381 -9.56 21.54 62.85
CA GLY A 381 -8.10 21.54 62.90
C GLY A 381 -7.60 20.35 63.73
N ILE A 382 -6.74 19.52 63.16
CA ILE A 382 -6.00 18.53 63.94
C ILE A 382 -4.85 19.27 64.62
N GLU A 383 -5.03 19.60 65.90
CA GLU A 383 -3.95 19.97 66.80
C GLU A 383 -3.09 18.74 67.10
N VAL A 384 -1.78 18.86 66.91
CA VAL A 384 -0.81 17.85 67.36
C VAL A 384 -0.40 18.20 68.79
N GLU A 385 -1.02 17.57 69.79
CA GLU A 385 -0.66 17.73 71.20
C GLU A 385 0.70 17.07 71.52
N SER A 386 1.58 17.81 72.19
CA SER A 386 2.74 17.29 72.92
C SER A 386 2.42 17.29 74.41
N PRO A 387 2.50 16.17 75.16
CA PRO A 387 2.11 16.16 76.56
C PRO A 387 3.25 16.70 77.44
N GLY A 388 3.05 17.89 78.00
CA GLY A 388 3.74 18.36 79.20
C GLY A 388 2.91 17.97 80.44
N LEU A 389 3.54 17.33 81.43
CA LEU A 389 2.92 17.03 82.72
C LEU A 389 3.71 17.72 83.83
N ASP A 390 3.08 18.68 84.51
CA ASP A 390 3.58 19.33 85.72
C ASP A 390 2.76 18.82 86.93
N LEU A 391 3.46 18.30 87.94
CA LEU A 391 2.89 17.63 89.11
C LEU A 391 3.09 18.49 90.36
N GLY A 392 2.04 19.23 90.72
CA GLY A 392 1.96 19.95 91.99
C GLY A 392 0.81 19.44 92.86
N LYS A 393 1.18 18.75 93.97
CA LYS A 393 0.56 18.71 95.32
C LYS A 393 0.46 17.30 95.91
N LEU A 394 1.26 17.02 96.96
CA LEU A 394 0.73 16.57 98.26
C LEU A 394 1.81 16.68 99.36
N ALA A 395 1.36 16.92 100.59
CA ALA A 395 2.13 17.35 101.75
C ALA A 395 2.74 16.22 102.62
N LEU A 396 3.75 16.63 103.41
CA LEU A 396 4.54 15.96 104.48
C LEU A 396 3.71 15.28 105.61
N PRO A 397 4.30 14.62 106.65
CA PRO A 397 5.72 14.31 106.98
C PRO A 397 5.97 12.86 107.49
N GLY A 398 7.13 12.27 107.16
CA GLY A 398 7.61 11.03 107.81
C GLY A 398 8.89 10.44 107.22
N MET A 399 9.37 10.98 106.09
CA MET A 399 10.32 10.28 105.22
C MET A 399 11.70 10.95 105.08
N ILE A 400 11.99 12.01 105.85
CA ILE A 400 13.18 12.85 105.63
C ILE A 400 14.50 12.16 106.04
N ILE A 401 14.48 11.27 107.03
CA ILE A 401 15.72 10.68 107.56
C ILE A 401 16.16 9.43 106.77
N GLY A 402 15.22 8.65 106.24
CA GLY A 402 15.52 7.47 105.42
C GLY A 402 15.93 7.80 103.97
N ILE A 403 15.32 8.83 103.37
CA ILE A 403 15.62 9.26 102.00
C ILE A 403 17.04 9.83 101.89
N ALA A 404 17.51 10.59 102.89
CA ALA A 404 18.83 11.22 102.84
C ALA A 404 19.98 10.20 102.72
N ILE A 405 19.85 9.04 103.36
CA ILE A 405 20.87 7.98 103.33
C ILE A 405 20.85 7.23 101.99
N VAL A 406 19.67 6.93 101.46
CA VAL A 406 19.52 6.27 100.15
C VAL A 406 19.95 7.21 99.01
N VAL A 407 19.62 8.49 99.08
CA VAL A 407 20.02 9.51 98.10
C VAL A 407 21.53 9.71 98.09
N ALA A 408 22.20 9.69 99.24
CA ALA A 408 23.66 9.82 99.29
C ALA A 408 24.38 8.62 98.65
N VAL A 409 23.87 7.39 98.86
CA VAL A 409 24.45 6.17 98.26
C VAL A 409 24.16 6.12 96.75
N VAL A 410 22.95 6.44 96.33
CA VAL A 410 22.58 6.52 94.90
C VAL A 410 23.35 7.64 94.20
N ALA A 411 23.52 8.80 94.83
CA ALA A 411 24.32 9.91 94.30
C ALA A 411 25.81 9.54 94.18
N TYR A 412 26.38 8.81 95.14
CA TYR A 412 27.76 8.33 95.05
C TYR A 412 27.97 7.39 93.84
N PHE A 413 27.10 6.39 93.67
CA PHE A 413 27.17 5.49 92.51
C PHE A 413 26.84 6.16 91.17
N LEU A 414 25.93 7.14 91.14
CA LEU A 414 25.63 7.94 89.96
C LEU A 414 26.82 8.85 89.59
N ILE A 415 27.47 9.50 90.55
CA ILE A 415 28.62 10.38 90.30
C ILE A 415 29.83 9.58 89.82
N THR A 416 30.12 8.41 90.41
CA THR A 416 31.21 7.55 89.92
C THR A 416 30.90 6.91 88.57
N GLY A 417 29.63 6.55 88.32
CA GLY A 417 29.17 6.04 87.01
C GLY A 417 29.20 7.10 85.90
N LEU A 418 28.83 8.35 86.21
CA LEU A 418 28.88 9.50 85.30
C LEU A 418 30.31 9.93 84.95
N MET A 419 31.26 9.80 85.89
CA MET A 419 32.67 10.11 85.63
C MET A 419 33.35 9.06 84.72
N GLU A 420 32.93 7.78 84.80
CA GLU A 420 33.48 6.71 83.98
C GLU A 420 32.84 6.62 82.58
N SER A 421 31.55 6.95 82.44
CA SER A 421 30.91 7.11 81.13
C SER A 421 31.50 8.29 80.35
N SER A 422 31.72 9.44 81.01
CA SER A 422 32.27 10.64 80.37
C SER A 422 33.69 10.45 79.80
N ARG A 423 34.54 9.63 80.43
CA ARG A 423 35.88 9.32 79.90
C ARG A 423 35.85 8.37 78.70
N ARG A 424 34.93 7.40 78.66
CA ARG A 424 34.78 6.46 77.54
C ARG A 424 34.24 7.16 76.29
N THR A 425 33.27 8.06 76.45
CA THR A 425 32.73 8.87 75.34
C THR A 425 33.78 9.83 74.76
N ALA A 426 34.64 10.42 75.60
CA ALA A 426 35.71 11.32 75.14
C ALA A 426 36.75 10.62 74.24
N ALA A 427 37.23 9.44 74.63
CA ALA A 427 38.19 8.68 73.82
C ALA A 427 37.57 8.16 72.49
N ALA A 428 36.29 7.77 72.52
CA ALA A 428 35.57 7.35 71.33
C ALA A 428 35.33 8.50 70.34
N ARG A 429 35.09 9.74 70.84
CA ARG A 429 35.04 10.97 70.04
C ARG A 429 36.37 11.31 69.37
N GLU A 430 37.50 11.15 70.06
CA GLU A 430 38.83 11.37 69.48
C GLU A 430 39.11 10.40 68.32
N LYS A 431 38.82 9.11 68.50
CA LYS A 431 38.97 8.08 67.46
C LYS A 431 38.09 8.36 66.23
N PHE A 432 36.84 8.79 66.45
CA PHE A 432 35.91 9.18 65.37
C PHE A 432 36.49 10.32 64.53
N MET A 433 36.94 11.39 65.20
CA MET A 433 37.50 12.56 64.52
C MET A 433 38.78 12.25 63.74
N GLY A 434 39.60 11.30 64.19
CA GLY A 434 40.77 10.82 63.46
C GLY A 434 40.43 10.20 62.09
N ARG A 435 39.39 9.37 62.02
CA ARG A 435 38.95 8.74 60.75
C ARG A 435 38.28 9.74 59.80
N VAL A 436 37.50 10.69 60.33
CA VAL A 436 36.95 11.82 59.55
C VAL A 436 38.06 12.65 58.88
N SER A 437 39.19 12.85 59.58
CA SER A 437 40.36 13.52 59.01
C SER A 437 40.99 12.74 57.85
N GLY A 438 40.99 11.40 57.92
CA GLY A 438 41.42 10.51 56.84
C GLY A 438 40.56 10.66 55.57
N ILE A 439 39.23 10.66 55.73
CA ILE A 439 38.27 10.90 54.64
C ILE A 439 38.53 12.27 54.00
N THR A 440 38.69 13.31 54.83
CA THR A 440 38.98 14.68 54.36
C THR A 440 40.29 14.74 53.56
N THR A 441 41.28 13.92 53.91
CA THR A 441 42.56 13.84 53.20
C THR A 441 42.41 13.22 51.81
N LEU A 442 41.66 12.12 51.68
CA LEU A 442 41.41 11.47 50.38
C LEU A 442 40.69 12.39 49.40
N VAL A 443 39.69 13.14 49.87
CA VAL A 443 38.97 14.14 49.05
C VAL A 443 39.93 15.24 48.59
N ARG A 444 40.81 15.71 49.48
CA ARG A 444 41.82 16.74 49.15
C ARG A 444 42.85 16.23 48.14
N GLU A 445 43.24 14.96 48.19
CA GLU A 445 44.16 14.36 47.20
C GLU A 445 43.53 14.28 45.81
N PHE A 446 42.25 13.89 45.73
CA PHE A 446 41.47 13.94 44.50
C PHE A 446 41.41 15.36 43.92
N ASP A 447 41.14 16.36 44.77
CA ASP A 447 41.05 17.77 44.36
C ASP A 447 42.37 18.32 43.82
N LYS A 448 43.49 17.81 44.35
CA LYS A 448 44.83 18.11 43.85
C LYS A 448 45.22 17.27 42.62
N ARG A 449 44.28 16.51 42.04
CA ARG A 449 44.45 15.59 40.89
C ARG A 449 45.50 14.49 41.13
N ARG A 450 45.78 14.13 42.39
CA ARG A 450 46.66 13.00 42.72
C ARG A 450 45.78 11.78 43.05
N GLY A 451 45.65 10.85 42.10
CA GLY A 451 45.05 9.52 42.35
C GLY A 451 43.73 9.16 41.65
N GLY A 452 43.19 10.03 40.79
CA GLY A 452 42.04 9.71 39.93
C GLY A 452 40.74 9.39 40.68
N LEU A 453 39.72 8.92 39.95
CA LEU A 453 38.36 8.68 40.46
C LEU A 453 38.31 7.73 41.67
N LYS A 454 39.27 6.81 41.75
CA LYS A 454 39.40 5.81 42.83
C LYS A 454 39.49 6.44 44.22
N LYS A 455 40.20 7.58 44.36
CA LYS A 455 40.33 8.28 45.66
C LYS A 455 39.01 8.82 46.20
N LEU A 456 38.11 9.25 45.32
CA LEU A 456 36.76 9.67 45.68
C LEU A 456 35.88 8.47 46.09
N GLN A 457 36.06 7.32 45.44
CA GLN A 457 35.37 6.07 45.79
C GLN A 457 35.79 5.59 47.19
N ASP A 458 37.11 5.51 47.43
CA ASP A 458 37.67 5.11 48.72
C ASP A 458 37.19 6.04 49.86
N ALA A 459 37.10 7.36 49.61
CA ALA A 459 36.61 8.33 50.58
C ALA A 459 35.11 8.16 50.89
N LYS A 460 34.30 7.84 49.87
CA LYS A 460 32.86 7.60 50.03
C LYS A 460 32.60 6.35 50.88
N GLU A 461 33.30 5.27 50.56
CA GLU A 461 33.17 3.98 51.25
C GLU A 461 33.57 4.09 52.73
N GLU A 462 34.70 4.76 53.02
CA GLU A 462 35.15 4.97 54.40
C GLU A 462 34.16 5.82 55.21
N ALA A 463 33.53 6.83 54.61
CA ALA A 463 32.51 7.66 55.26
C ALA A 463 31.22 6.88 55.57
N GLU A 464 30.77 6.04 54.64
CA GLU A 464 29.59 5.17 54.82
C GLU A 464 29.82 4.13 55.92
N ASN A 465 30.99 3.47 55.91
CA ASN A 465 31.38 2.51 56.93
C ASN A 465 31.44 3.16 58.32
N LEU A 466 32.08 4.33 58.43
CA LEU A 466 32.21 5.05 59.69
C LEU A 466 30.85 5.52 60.25
N TYR A 467 29.96 6.00 59.39
CA TYR A 467 28.61 6.40 59.78
C TYR A 467 27.81 5.21 60.31
N ASN A 468 27.80 4.08 59.59
CA ASN A 468 27.08 2.88 59.99
C ASN A 468 27.61 2.29 61.31
N GLU A 469 28.93 2.28 61.50
CA GLU A 469 29.57 1.78 62.72
C GLU A 469 29.12 2.57 63.96
N TYR A 470 29.06 3.90 63.88
CA TYR A 470 28.76 4.74 65.05
C TYR A 470 27.25 4.99 65.25
N ASN A 471 26.43 4.88 64.20
CA ASN A 471 24.98 5.03 64.31
C ASN A 471 24.30 3.82 65.00
N GLN A 472 24.96 2.67 65.04
CA GLN A 472 24.46 1.44 65.69
C GLN A 472 24.88 1.30 67.16
N ARG A 473 25.60 2.28 67.73
CA ARG A 473 26.06 2.20 69.12
C ARG A 473 24.97 2.61 70.10
N ASP A 474 25.01 2.02 71.29
CA ASP A 474 24.09 2.36 72.39
C ASP A 474 24.26 3.81 72.87
N ASP A 475 25.44 4.41 72.70
CA ASP A 475 25.78 5.80 73.05
C ASP A 475 25.64 6.79 71.88
N ARG A 476 24.87 6.45 70.82
CA ARG A 476 24.78 7.28 69.59
C ARG A 476 24.37 8.74 69.83
N GLU A 477 23.59 9.01 70.88
CA GLU A 477 23.13 10.37 71.19
C GLU A 477 24.30 11.30 71.52
N ASP A 478 25.39 10.77 72.06
CA ASP A 478 26.64 11.50 72.31
C ASP A 478 27.40 11.84 71.01
N PHE A 479 26.99 11.29 69.86
CA PHE A 479 27.63 11.48 68.56
C PHE A 479 26.69 12.11 67.52
N ALA A 480 25.47 12.49 67.89
CA ALA A 480 24.45 12.93 66.94
C ALA A 480 24.92 14.08 66.04
N ASP A 481 25.57 15.11 66.61
CA ASP A 481 26.06 16.26 65.87
C ASP A 481 27.23 15.92 64.93
N LEU A 482 28.06 14.95 65.31
CA LEU A 482 29.20 14.48 64.54
C LEU A 482 28.78 13.55 63.39
N LEU A 483 27.78 12.69 63.64
CA LEU A 483 27.17 11.83 62.63
C LEU A 483 26.45 12.65 61.57
N GLU A 484 25.73 13.70 61.97
CA GLU A 484 25.09 14.64 61.04
C GLU A 484 26.12 15.32 60.13
N LYS A 485 27.24 15.79 60.69
CA LYS A 485 28.35 16.38 59.91
C LYS A 485 29.01 15.37 58.96
N LEU A 486 29.23 14.14 59.40
CA LEU A 486 29.80 13.08 58.57
C LEU A 486 28.86 12.69 57.43
N TRP A 487 27.55 12.61 57.70
CA TRP A 487 26.54 12.34 56.68
C TRP A 487 26.55 13.42 55.59
N HIS A 488 26.62 14.69 55.99
CA HIS A 488 26.73 15.79 55.03
C HIS A 488 28.01 15.73 54.17
N GLN A 489 29.14 15.30 54.75
CA GLN A 489 30.37 15.06 54.00
C GLN A 489 30.21 13.88 53.01
N TYR A 490 29.59 12.77 53.44
CA TYR A 490 29.29 11.62 52.58
C TYR A 490 28.42 12.03 51.38
N GLU A 491 27.36 12.82 51.60
CA GLU A 491 26.51 13.32 50.53
C GLU A 491 27.29 14.18 49.53
N THR A 492 28.18 15.03 50.04
CA THR A 492 29.04 15.90 49.22
C THR A 492 29.99 15.08 48.35
N ILE A 493 30.65 14.07 48.91
CA ILE A 493 31.55 13.17 48.20
C ILE A 493 30.78 12.37 47.14
N SER A 494 29.60 11.85 47.50
CA SER A 494 28.73 11.07 46.61
C SER A 494 28.27 11.88 45.40
N LYS A 495 27.84 13.14 45.61
CA LYS A 495 27.49 14.07 44.53
C LYS A 495 28.69 14.32 43.60
N LYS A 496 29.88 14.53 44.16
CA LYS A 496 31.10 14.81 43.40
C LYS A 496 31.55 13.62 42.55
N LEU A 497 31.50 12.40 43.10
CA LEU A 497 31.86 11.18 42.39
C LEU A 497 30.95 10.94 41.18
N LYS A 498 29.64 11.14 41.34
CA LYS A 498 28.65 11.00 40.25
C LYS A 498 28.98 11.92 39.08
N VAL A 499 29.27 13.19 39.35
CA VAL A 499 29.61 14.19 38.32
C VAL A 499 30.87 13.81 37.53
N GLU A 500 31.91 13.27 38.19
CA GLU A 500 33.15 12.92 37.51
C GLU A 500 33.03 11.61 36.71
N GLN A 501 32.23 10.65 37.17
CA GLN A 501 31.88 9.44 36.40
C GLN A 501 31.19 9.80 35.08
N GLU A 502 30.21 10.72 35.13
CA GLU A 502 29.50 11.18 33.94
C GLU A 502 30.43 11.86 32.91
N LYS A 503 31.44 12.62 33.37
CA LYS A 503 32.43 13.26 32.49
C LYS A 503 33.31 12.26 31.76
N GLU A 504 33.70 11.18 32.42
CA GLU A 504 34.56 10.14 31.82
C GLU A 504 33.81 9.35 30.74
N ILE A 505 32.56 8.95 31.03
CA ILE A 505 31.66 8.29 30.08
C ILE A 505 31.45 9.16 28.83
N LYS A 506 31.19 10.47 29.02
CA LYS A 506 31.07 11.44 27.91
C LYS A 506 32.30 11.46 26.99
N ARG A 507 33.51 11.47 27.56
CA ARG A 507 34.77 11.49 26.79
C ARG A 507 35.03 10.18 26.04
N GLU A 508 34.64 9.05 26.60
CA GLU A 508 34.75 7.75 25.94
C GLU A 508 33.81 7.66 24.73
N ALA A 509 32.55 8.07 24.91
CA ALA A 509 31.52 8.04 23.87
C ALA A 509 31.90 8.87 22.64
N ILE A 510 32.35 10.12 22.85
CA ILE A 510 32.82 11.01 21.78
C ILE A 510 33.90 10.32 20.94
N ARG A 511 34.93 9.77 21.59
CA ARG A 511 36.06 9.13 20.89
C ARG A 511 35.64 7.91 20.07
N ARG A 512 34.71 7.11 20.58
CA ARG A 512 34.19 5.93 19.87
C ARG A 512 33.30 6.32 18.70
N PHE A 513 32.43 7.29 18.89
CA PHE A 513 31.53 7.77 17.86
C PHE A 513 32.25 8.46 16.70
N ASP A 514 33.28 9.28 16.97
CA ASP A 514 34.10 9.90 15.93
C ASP A 514 34.77 8.85 15.02
N ARG A 515 35.15 7.69 15.59
CA ARG A 515 35.70 6.57 14.81
C ARG A 515 34.61 5.93 13.94
N LEU A 516 33.43 5.68 14.50
CA LEU A 516 32.27 5.13 13.78
C LEU A 516 31.84 6.03 12.62
N GLN A 517 31.83 7.35 12.81
CA GLN A 517 31.48 8.29 11.74
C GLN A 517 32.44 8.20 10.55
N LYS A 518 33.74 7.99 10.79
CA LYS A 518 34.75 7.82 9.73
C LYS A 518 34.60 6.51 8.96
N GLU A 519 34.14 5.45 9.63
CA GLU A 519 33.94 4.13 9.05
C GLU A 519 32.57 3.95 8.39
N THR A 520 31.64 4.87 8.60
CA THR A 520 30.30 4.84 8.00
C THR A 520 30.29 5.63 6.69
N PRO A 521 29.74 5.08 5.58
CA PRO A 521 29.63 5.79 4.31
C PRO A 521 28.93 7.15 4.46
N LYS A 522 29.45 8.18 3.77
CA LYS A 522 28.84 9.51 3.73
C LYS A 522 27.61 9.55 2.83
N ASP A 523 27.64 8.81 1.74
CA ASP A 523 26.52 8.65 0.81
C ASP A 523 25.88 7.27 1.02
N ILE A 524 24.79 7.23 1.79
CA ILE A 524 24.05 5.99 2.12
C ILE A 524 23.34 5.45 0.87
N ALA A 525 22.86 6.31 -0.02
CA ALA A 525 22.14 5.91 -1.23
C ALA A 525 23.09 5.31 -2.28
N GLY A 526 24.33 5.82 -2.37
CA GLY A 526 25.37 5.32 -3.26
C GLY A 526 26.16 4.11 -2.73
N ALA A 527 26.08 3.81 -1.43
CA ALA A 527 26.86 2.73 -0.81
C ALA A 527 26.38 1.32 -1.18
N GLY A 528 27.33 0.37 -1.20
CA GLY A 528 27.06 -1.04 -1.47
C GLY A 528 26.33 -1.74 -0.32
N ASP A 529 25.54 -2.78 -0.61
CA ASP A 529 24.77 -3.54 0.40
C ASP A 529 25.68 -4.11 1.52
N GLY A 530 26.92 -4.51 1.20
CA GLY A 530 27.90 -5.00 2.18
C GLY A 530 28.45 -3.92 3.11
N GLU A 531 28.74 -2.73 2.58
CA GLU A 531 29.20 -1.58 3.36
C GLU A 531 28.12 -1.09 4.33
N LEU A 532 26.87 -1.03 3.84
CA LEU A 532 25.69 -0.69 4.65
C LEU A 532 25.44 -1.73 5.75
N ALA A 533 25.62 -3.03 5.47
CA ALA A 533 25.47 -4.09 6.47
C ALA A 533 26.54 -4.01 7.56
N GLU A 534 27.79 -3.71 7.22
CA GLU A 534 28.87 -3.56 8.19
C GLU A 534 28.69 -2.30 9.05
N ALA A 535 28.35 -1.17 8.43
CA ALA A 535 28.04 0.07 9.14
C ALA A 535 26.86 -0.09 10.10
N LYS A 536 25.78 -0.75 9.65
CA LYS A 536 24.63 -1.12 10.49
C LYS A 536 25.07 -1.92 11.73
N ARG A 537 25.92 -2.93 11.55
CA ARG A 537 26.40 -3.79 12.64
C ARG A 537 27.21 -3.00 13.67
N LYS A 538 28.12 -2.14 13.21
CA LYS A 538 28.97 -1.33 14.09
C LYS A 538 28.17 -0.29 14.88
N LEU A 539 27.17 0.33 14.25
CA LEU A 539 26.23 1.23 14.92
C LEU A 539 25.37 0.48 15.94
N GLU A 540 24.88 -0.73 15.63
CA GLU A 540 24.13 -1.56 16.58
C GLU A 540 24.97 -1.98 17.80
N ILE A 541 26.28 -2.24 17.63
CA ILE A 541 27.19 -2.49 18.75
C ILE A 541 27.34 -1.25 19.63
N PHE A 542 27.56 -0.07 19.04
CA PHE A 542 27.64 1.18 19.80
C PHE A 542 26.35 1.46 20.57
N LEU A 543 25.21 1.27 19.92
CA LEU A 543 23.86 1.42 20.49
C LEU A 543 23.45 0.27 21.43
N SER A 544 24.34 -0.66 21.73
CA SER A 544 24.13 -1.67 22.79
C SER A 544 24.79 -1.27 24.10
N GLU A 545 25.68 -0.28 24.11
CA GLU A 545 26.37 0.18 25.32
C GLU A 545 25.52 1.22 26.08
N GLU A 546 24.57 0.78 26.91
CA GLU A 546 23.58 1.64 27.61
C GLU A 546 24.20 2.85 28.34
N LYS A 547 25.46 2.76 28.79
CA LYS A 547 26.19 3.87 29.40
C LYS A 547 26.29 5.13 28.51
N TYR A 548 26.09 5.04 27.20
CA TYR A 548 26.12 6.20 26.29
C TYR A 548 24.73 6.76 25.94
N ARG A 549 23.64 6.14 26.41
CA ARG A 549 22.27 6.40 25.94
C ARG A 549 21.83 7.87 25.98
N ASP A 550 22.25 8.59 27.02
CA ASP A 550 21.87 9.99 27.24
C ASP A 550 22.82 11.01 26.56
N LEU A 551 23.72 10.53 25.70
CA LEU A 551 24.73 11.36 25.04
C LEU A 551 24.32 11.71 23.61
N PRO A 552 24.66 12.90 23.09
CA PRO A 552 24.34 13.30 21.70
C PRO A 552 24.82 12.30 20.65
N GLN A 553 25.97 11.66 20.89
CA GLN A 553 26.55 10.64 20.01
C GLN A 553 25.64 9.42 19.83
N TRP A 554 24.83 9.09 20.83
CA TRP A 554 23.85 8.02 20.74
C TRP A 554 22.74 8.35 19.76
N THR A 555 22.12 9.52 19.92
CA THR A 555 21.07 9.99 19.01
C THR A 555 21.57 10.12 17.58
N GLU A 556 22.79 10.66 17.38
CA GLU A 556 23.38 10.72 16.04
C GLU A 556 23.63 9.33 15.44
N ALA A 557 24.02 8.34 16.26
CA ALA A 557 24.15 6.95 15.82
C ALA A 557 22.79 6.31 15.47
N GLU A 558 21.73 6.60 16.23
CA GLU A 558 20.37 6.11 15.96
C GLU A 558 19.81 6.63 14.64
N ILE A 559 19.95 7.94 14.38
CA ILE A 559 19.53 8.56 13.12
C ILE A 559 20.23 7.88 11.95
N LYS A 560 21.56 7.74 12.03
CA LYS A 560 22.35 7.14 10.96
C LYS A 560 22.00 5.67 10.74
N LEU A 561 21.69 4.93 11.82
CA LEU A 561 21.22 3.55 11.72
C LEU A 561 19.83 3.46 11.07
N ALA A 562 18.92 4.39 11.38
CA ALA A 562 17.59 4.46 10.80
C ALA A 562 17.64 4.72 9.29
N GLU A 563 18.49 5.65 8.84
CA GLU A 563 18.73 5.93 7.42
C GLU A 563 19.21 4.67 6.66
N ILE A 564 20.20 3.98 7.22
CA ILE A 564 20.71 2.72 6.64
C ILE A 564 19.63 1.63 6.60
N LYS A 565 18.84 1.48 7.67
CA LYS A 565 17.73 0.49 7.72
C LYS A 565 16.64 0.80 6.71
N GLN A 566 16.29 2.07 6.54
CA GLN A 566 15.30 2.50 5.56
C GLN A 566 15.76 2.20 4.14
N GLU A 567 17.00 2.52 3.79
CA GLU A 567 17.57 2.25 2.47
C GLU A 567 17.59 0.74 2.16
N LEU A 568 18.05 -0.09 3.11
CA LEU A 568 18.02 -1.56 2.97
C LEU A 568 16.59 -2.10 2.80
N ARG A 569 15.60 -1.53 3.50
CA ARG A 569 14.19 -1.93 3.38
C ARG A 569 13.61 -1.57 2.03
N ILE A 570 13.88 -0.36 1.53
CA ILE A 570 13.50 0.08 0.19
C ILE A 570 14.06 -0.93 -0.82
N ARG A 571 15.38 -1.18 -0.80
CA ARG A 571 16.02 -2.15 -1.70
C ARG A 571 15.41 -3.56 -1.61
N SER A 572 15.00 -4.01 -0.42
CA SER A 572 14.34 -5.30 -0.24
C SER A 572 12.95 -5.36 -0.89
N GLN A 573 12.11 -4.34 -0.67
CA GLN A 573 10.75 -4.29 -1.21
C GLN A 573 10.75 -4.23 -2.75
N PHE A 574 11.63 -3.41 -3.33
CA PHE A 574 11.82 -3.32 -4.78
C PHE A 574 12.34 -4.65 -5.41
N ARG A 575 13.08 -5.47 -4.66
CA ARG A 575 13.52 -6.80 -5.10
C ARG A 575 12.35 -7.80 -5.18
N THR A 576 11.45 -7.81 -4.20
CA THR A 576 10.33 -8.77 -4.11
C THR A 576 9.24 -8.49 -5.15
N GLU A 577 8.80 -7.23 -5.28
CA GLU A 577 7.79 -6.85 -6.28
C GLU A 577 8.30 -7.07 -7.71
N GLY A 578 9.59 -6.76 -7.96
CA GLY A 578 10.24 -7.06 -9.24
C GLY A 578 10.33 -8.55 -9.53
N ALA A 579 10.64 -9.38 -8.52
CA ALA A 579 10.72 -10.83 -8.69
C ALA A 579 9.36 -11.45 -9.07
N GLU A 580 8.27 -10.98 -8.46
CA GLU A 580 6.93 -11.50 -8.74
C GLU A 580 6.39 -11.05 -10.10
N ALA A 581 6.68 -9.80 -10.50
CA ALA A 581 6.38 -9.31 -11.84
C ALA A 581 7.12 -10.14 -12.91
N VAL A 582 8.41 -10.42 -12.70
CA VAL A 582 9.21 -11.25 -13.62
C VAL A 582 8.68 -12.69 -13.69
N LYS A 583 8.29 -13.28 -12.55
CA LYS A 583 7.71 -14.63 -12.52
C LYS A 583 6.43 -14.73 -13.36
N LYS A 584 5.57 -13.69 -13.32
CA LYS A 584 4.37 -13.60 -14.16
C LYS A 584 4.71 -13.53 -15.64
N LEU A 585 5.66 -12.68 -16.03
CA LEU A 585 6.13 -12.58 -17.42
C LEU A 585 6.64 -13.94 -17.94
N ILE A 586 7.53 -14.59 -17.18
CA ILE A 586 8.10 -15.89 -17.56
C ILE A 586 6.99 -16.92 -17.78
N ASN A 587 5.99 -16.97 -16.91
CA ASN A 587 4.87 -17.90 -17.05
C ASN A 587 4.02 -17.62 -18.30
N ASN A 588 3.75 -16.35 -18.60
CA ASN A 588 3.00 -15.96 -19.79
C ASN A 588 3.76 -16.32 -21.07
N VAL A 589 5.04 -15.94 -21.15
CA VAL A 589 5.90 -16.25 -22.31
C VAL A 589 6.03 -17.76 -22.52
N ARG A 590 6.27 -18.54 -21.45
CA ARG A 590 6.34 -20.01 -21.52
C ARG A 590 5.04 -20.65 -21.99
N ARG A 591 3.89 -20.01 -21.79
CA ARG A 591 2.59 -20.50 -22.28
C ARG A 591 2.40 -20.25 -23.78
N TYR A 592 2.94 -19.15 -24.30
CA TYR A 592 2.75 -18.76 -25.70
C TYR A 592 3.67 -19.51 -26.68
N ILE A 593 4.89 -19.86 -26.27
CA ILE A 593 5.85 -20.57 -27.12
C ILE A 593 5.30 -21.93 -27.62
N PRO A 594 4.81 -22.85 -26.76
CA PRO A 594 4.29 -24.15 -27.22
C PRO A 594 3.03 -24.04 -28.09
N SER A 595 2.27 -22.96 -27.94
CA SER A 595 1.03 -22.73 -28.70
C SER A 595 1.28 -22.02 -30.04
N LYS A 596 2.54 -21.80 -30.43
CA LYS A 596 2.95 -21.07 -31.64
C LYS A 596 2.45 -19.62 -31.70
N ARG A 597 2.15 -19.03 -30.53
CA ARG A 597 1.63 -17.65 -30.38
C ARG A 597 2.77 -16.67 -30.11
N PHE A 598 3.76 -16.62 -31.00
CA PHE A 598 4.99 -15.86 -30.77
C PHE A 598 4.75 -14.35 -30.70
N ARG A 599 3.82 -13.85 -31.50
CA ARG A 599 3.42 -12.43 -31.48
C ARG A 599 2.93 -12.00 -30.09
N GLU A 600 2.12 -12.81 -29.43
CA GLU A 600 1.63 -12.53 -28.09
C GLU A 600 2.74 -12.58 -27.02
N ALA A 601 3.68 -13.52 -27.15
CA ALA A 601 4.85 -13.58 -26.27
C ALA A 601 5.70 -12.31 -26.36
N ILE A 602 5.88 -11.78 -27.57
CA ILE A 602 6.66 -10.58 -27.84
C ILE A 602 5.97 -9.34 -27.27
N LEU A 603 4.66 -9.18 -27.53
CA LEU A 603 3.90 -8.04 -27.03
C LEU A 603 3.90 -7.96 -25.49
N GLU A 604 3.86 -9.11 -24.81
CA GLU A 604 4.04 -9.17 -23.35
C GLU A 604 5.44 -8.68 -22.92
N CYS A 605 6.50 -9.15 -23.57
CA CYS A 605 7.88 -8.71 -23.28
C CYS A 605 8.13 -7.22 -23.56
N GLU A 606 7.51 -6.65 -24.61
CA GLU A 606 7.61 -5.23 -24.95
C GLU A 606 6.81 -4.33 -24.00
N ALA A 607 5.61 -4.77 -23.60
CA ALA A 607 4.77 -4.01 -22.67
C ALA A 607 5.30 -4.06 -21.23
N PHE A 608 6.11 -5.07 -20.89
CA PHE A 608 6.57 -5.31 -19.52
C PHE A 608 7.36 -4.15 -18.90
N PRO A 609 8.40 -3.57 -19.52
CA PRO A 609 9.13 -2.42 -18.96
C PRO A 609 8.26 -1.18 -18.85
N ILE A 610 7.34 -0.97 -19.79
CA ILE A 610 6.41 0.17 -19.79
C ILE A 610 5.48 0.05 -18.57
N ARG A 611 4.95 -1.16 -18.33
CA ARG A 611 4.04 -1.45 -17.22
C ARG A 611 4.73 -1.36 -15.86
N TYR A 612 6.03 -1.64 -15.78
CA TYR A 612 6.80 -1.72 -14.53
C TYR A 612 8.01 -0.76 -14.46
N LYS A 613 7.92 0.40 -15.12
CA LYS A 613 9.05 1.34 -15.32
C LYS A 613 9.81 1.78 -14.06
N LYS A 614 9.17 1.71 -12.89
CA LYS A 614 9.72 2.15 -11.59
C LYS A 614 10.65 1.13 -10.91
N LEU A 615 10.77 -0.09 -11.42
CA LEU A 615 11.52 -1.18 -10.78
C LEU A 615 12.85 -1.42 -11.51
N ILE A 616 13.99 -1.03 -10.92
CA ILE A 616 15.32 -1.18 -11.56
C ILE A 616 15.66 -2.65 -11.82
N SER A 617 15.28 -3.56 -10.92
CA SER A 617 15.49 -5.01 -11.04
C SER A 617 14.77 -5.65 -12.23
N VAL A 618 13.76 -4.98 -12.78
CA VAL A 618 12.99 -5.44 -13.95
C VAL A 618 13.78 -5.28 -15.24
N TRP A 619 14.59 -4.23 -15.37
CA TRP A 619 15.33 -3.94 -16.60
C TRP A 619 16.45 -4.95 -16.86
N ALA A 620 17.23 -5.31 -15.82
CA ALA A 620 18.30 -6.29 -15.93
C ALA A 620 17.80 -7.71 -16.29
N LYS A 621 16.66 -8.14 -15.74
CA LYS A 621 16.05 -9.45 -16.06
C LYS A 621 15.30 -9.47 -17.38
N ARG A 622 14.82 -8.32 -17.86
CA ARG A 622 14.12 -8.21 -19.15
C ARG A 622 15.05 -8.58 -20.30
N GLU A 623 16.28 -8.09 -20.29
CA GLU A 623 17.27 -8.37 -21.35
C GLU A 623 17.60 -9.87 -21.44
N GLU A 624 17.71 -10.56 -20.29
CA GLU A 624 17.94 -12.01 -20.23
C GLU A 624 16.74 -12.79 -20.81
N ILE A 625 15.51 -12.43 -20.42
CA ILE A 625 14.29 -13.07 -20.92
C ILE A 625 14.08 -12.79 -22.42
N GLU A 626 14.40 -11.57 -22.87
CA GLU A 626 14.36 -11.18 -24.27
C GLU A 626 15.38 -11.96 -25.10
N ALA A 627 16.60 -12.16 -24.58
CA ALA A 627 17.62 -12.98 -25.22
C ALA A 627 17.20 -14.45 -25.34
N ASP A 628 16.62 -15.02 -24.28
CA ASP A 628 16.11 -16.39 -24.28
C ASP A 628 14.94 -16.56 -25.27
N LEU A 629 14.03 -15.60 -25.32
CA LEU A 629 12.92 -15.59 -26.29
C LEU A 629 13.43 -15.47 -27.73
N ILE A 630 14.38 -14.56 -27.99
CA ILE A 630 15.01 -14.39 -29.31
C ILE A 630 15.73 -15.67 -29.74
N LYS A 631 16.39 -16.35 -28.81
CA LYS A 631 17.06 -17.63 -29.06
C LYS A 631 16.04 -18.73 -29.42
N ALA A 632 14.99 -18.89 -28.62
CA ALA A 632 13.92 -19.87 -28.89
C ALA A 632 13.24 -19.63 -30.25
N VAL A 633 12.94 -18.37 -30.56
CA VAL A 633 12.38 -17.96 -31.87
C VAL A 633 13.34 -18.28 -33.01
N ARG A 634 14.63 -17.97 -32.86
CA ARG A 634 15.67 -18.25 -33.87
C ARG A 634 15.78 -19.74 -34.17
N ASP A 635 15.78 -20.58 -33.13
CA ASP A 635 15.91 -22.03 -33.27
C ASP A 635 14.70 -22.63 -33.99
N GLU A 636 13.49 -22.19 -33.64
CA GLU A 636 12.26 -22.65 -34.28
C GLU A 636 12.16 -22.19 -35.75
N ILE A 637 12.47 -20.92 -36.05
CA ILE A 637 12.52 -20.43 -37.44
C ILE A 637 13.53 -21.25 -38.25
N SER A 638 14.70 -21.54 -37.69
CA SER A 638 15.73 -22.32 -38.38
C SER A 638 15.24 -23.74 -38.69
N LYS A 639 14.58 -24.38 -37.73
CA LYS A 639 13.99 -25.72 -37.89
C LYS A 639 12.90 -25.75 -38.95
N ARG A 640 11.98 -24.78 -38.96
CA ARG A 640 10.92 -24.69 -39.97
C ARG A 640 11.48 -24.33 -41.35
N LEU A 641 12.45 -23.42 -41.44
CA LEU A 641 13.13 -23.13 -42.72
C LEU A 641 13.88 -24.35 -43.27
N GLN A 642 14.47 -25.19 -42.42
CA GLN A 642 15.03 -26.47 -42.83
C GLN A 642 13.94 -27.41 -43.36
N ASN A 643 12.76 -27.43 -42.75
CA ASN A 643 11.63 -28.21 -43.24
C ASN A 643 11.13 -27.70 -44.59
N VAL A 644 10.99 -26.39 -44.76
CA VAL A 644 10.71 -25.73 -46.05
C VAL A 644 11.73 -26.15 -47.10
N GLN A 645 13.03 -26.10 -46.78
CA GLN A 645 14.08 -26.53 -47.71
C GLN A 645 13.99 -28.03 -48.02
N ARG A 646 13.65 -28.87 -47.03
CA ARG A 646 13.42 -30.31 -47.23
C ARG A 646 12.23 -30.55 -48.16
N LEU A 647 11.14 -29.80 -48.03
CA LEU A 647 9.97 -29.88 -48.91
C LEU A 647 10.32 -29.44 -50.34
N VAL A 648 11.11 -28.37 -50.49
CA VAL A 648 11.65 -27.93 -51.78
C VAL A 648 12.50 -29.03 -52.42
N ASN A 649 13.41 -29.66 -51.66
CA ASN A 649 14.26 -30.76 -52.15
C ASN A 649 13.44 -31.99 -52.55
N LYS A 650 12.30 -32.23 -51.88
CA LYS A 650 11.34 -33.29 -52.22
C LYS A 650 10.36 -32.90 -53.35
N ALA A 651 10.55 -31.74 -53.98
CA ALA A 651 9.67 -31.17 -55.00
C ALA A 651 8.21 -30.91 -54.56
N LYS A 652 7.94 -30.85 -53.24
CA LYS A 652 6.65 -30.50 -52.62
C LYS A 652 6.52 -28.98 -52.49
N LEU A 653 6.48 -28.28 -53.62
CA LEU A 653 6.61 -26.81 -53.66
C LEU A 653 5.40 -26.07 -53.06
N GLU A 654 4.19 -26.61 -53.17
CA GLU A 654 2.98 -25.99 -52.60
C GLU A 654 2.96 -26.10 -51.07
N GLU A 655 3.30 -27.27 -50.52
CA GLU A 655 3.49 -27.46 -49.07
C GLU A 655 4.59 -26.53 -48.53
N ALA A 656 5.71 -26.41 -49.25
CA ALA A 656 6.81 -25.52 -48.86
C ALA A 656 6.39 -24.04 -48.87
N LEU A 657 5.55 -23.65 -49.84
CA LEU A 657 5.03 -22.28 -49.94
C LEU A 657 4.06 -21.96 -48.81
N GLU A 658 3.20 -22.90 -48.46
CA GLU A 658 2.23 -22.73 -47.37
C GLU A 658 2.93 -22.60 -46.02
N GLU A 659 3.92 -23.47 -45.75
CA GLU A 659 4.72 -23.39 -44.53
C GLU A 659 5.50 -22.07 -44.45
N ALA A 660 6.02 -21.57 -45.57
CA ALA A 660 6.71 -20.28 -45.62
C ALA A 660 5.77 -19.08 -45.38
N LYS A 661 4.50 -19.15 -45.81
CA LYS A 661 3.48 -18.11 -45.56
C LYS A 661 3.01 -18.09 -44.11
N GLU A 662 2.81 -19.27 -43.52
CA GLU A 662 2.46 -19.39 -42.09
C GLU A 662 3.58 -18.80 -41.23
N LEU A 663 4.85 -19.14 -41.55
CA LEU A 663 6.05 -18.53 -40.99
C LEU A 663 6.14 -17.02 -41.20
N GLU A 664 5.53 -16.44 -42.22
CA GLU A 664 5.55 -14.98 -42.42
C GLU A 664 4.50 -14.29 -41.55
N ASN A 665 3.31 -14.89 -41.43
CA ASN A 665 2.21 -14.36 -40.63
C ASN A 665 2.49 -14.37 -39.13
N ASP A 666 3.11 -15.44 -38.62
CA ASP A 666 3.44 -15.60 -37.19
C ASP A 666 4.42 -14.52 -36.67
N TYR A 667 5.17 -13.87 -37.57
CA TYR A 667 6.26 -12.94 -37.26
C TYR A 667 6.09 -11.55 -37.88
N ALA A 668 4.84 -11.17 -38.21
CA ALA A 668 4.53 -9.84 -38.75
C ALA A 668 4.74 -8.73 -37.68
N GLY A 669 5.81 -7.94 -37.80
CA GLY A 669 6.10 -6.78 -36.93
C GLY A 669 7.53 -6.23 -37.07
N ARG A 670 7.79 -5.03 -36.50
CA ARG A 670 9.08 -4.30 -36.63
C ARG A 670 10.28 -4.97 -35.97
N VAL A 671 10.06 -5.78 -34.93
CA VAL A 671 11.13 -6.31 -34.07
C VAL A 671 12.02 -7.35 -34.77
N PHE A 672 11.50 -8.04 -35.79
CA PHE A 672 12.17 -9.18 -36.43
C PHE A 672 12.34 -9.00 -37.94
N ASP A 673 12.43 -7.76 -38.43
CA ASP A 673 12.57 -7.46 -39.85
C ASP A 673 13.69 -8.29 -40.54
N THR A 674 14.79 -8.56 -39.84
CA THR A 674 15.88 -9.42 -40.35
C THR A 674 15.44 -10.86 -40.64
N PHE A 675 14.62 -11.46 -39.78
CA PHE A 675 14.08 -12.81 -39.99
C PHE A 675 12.96 -12.81 -41.02
N ARG A 676 12.11 -11.78 -40.98
CA ARG A 676 11.04 -11.56 -41.95
C ARG A 676 11.60 -11.52 -43.37
N LEU A 677 12.66 -10.73 -43.59
CA LEU A 677 13.34 -10.65 -44.89
C LEU A 677 13.90 -12.00 -45.36
N ARG A 678 14.39 -12.84 -44.44
CA ARG A 678 14.91 -14.17 -44.76
C ARG A 678 13.77 -15.12 -45.17
N ILE A 679 12.65 -15.09 -44.46
CA ILE A 679 11.44 -15.87 -44.75
C ILE A 679 10.83 -15.40 -46.07
N GLU A 680 10.64 -14.09 -46.25
CA GLU A 680 10.16 -13.48 -47.49
C GLU A 680 11.04 -13.84 -48.69
N ARG A 681 12.38 -13.78 -48.53
CA ARG A 681 13.31 -14.17 -49.58
C ARG A 681 13.11 -15.63 -49.97
N LYS A 682 12.96 -16.53 -48.99
CA LYS A 682 12.74 -17.95 -49.24
C LYS A 682 11.39 -18.21 -49.91
N ARG A 683 10.33 -17.52 -49.47
CA ARG A 683 9.00 -17.57 -50.10
C ARG A 683 9.07 -17.14 -51.56
N ARG A 684 9.68 -15.98 -51.84
CA ARG A 684 9.86 -15.45 -53.21
C ARG A 684 10.70 -16.38 -54.09
N GLU A 685 11.72 -17.04 -53.52
CA GLU A 685 12.50 -18.05 -54.23
C GLU A 685 11.61 -19.23 -54.67
N ILE A 686 10.79 -19.76 -53.75
CA ILE A 686 9.84 -20.85 -54.01
C ILE A 686 8.79 -20.45 -55.05
N GLU A 687 8.19 -19.27 -54.91
CA GLU A 687 7.25 -18.70 -55.89
C GLU A 687 7.88 -18.59 -57.28
N GLY A 688 9.13 -18.13 -57.35
CA GLY A 688 9.89 -18.05 -58.59
C GLY A 688 10.16 -19.43 -59.22
N VAL A 689 10.45 -20.44 -58.41
CA VAL A 689 10.62 -21.83 -58.89
C VAL A 689 9.30 -22.37 -59.45
N ILE A 690 8.18 -22.18 -58.73
CA ILE A 690 6.84 -22.60 -59.18
C ILE A 690 6.50 -21.92 -60.52
N LYS A 691 6.72 -20.60 -60.64
CA LYS A 691 6.44 -19.83 -61.85
C LYS A 691 7.24 -20.33 -63.05
N ARG A 692 8.56 -20.49 -62.90
CA ARG A 692 9.43 -21.01 -63.97
C ARG A 692 9.02 -22.40 -64.44
N ARG A 693 8.60 -23.27 -63.51
CA ARG A 693 8.15 -24.64 -63.84
C ARG A 693 6.89 -24.61 -64.71
N LYS A 694 5.91 -23.77 -64.35
CA LYS A 694 4.69 -23.57 -65.16
C LYS A 694 5.00 -22.96 -66.53
N GLU A 695 5.90 -21.98 -66.61
CA GLU A 695 6.32 -21.37 -67.88
C GLU A 695 7.04 -22.37 -68.80
N GLN A 696 7.94 -23.20 -68.27
CA GLN A 696 8.63 -24.23 -69.04
C GLN A 696 7.65 -25.27 -69.60
N GLU A 697 6.65 -25.69 -68.82
CA GLU A 697 5.62 -26.64 -69.26
C GLU A 697 4.78 -26.08 -70.43
N ILE A 698 4.42 -24.80 -70.37
CA ILE A 698 3.72 -24.09 -71.45
C ILE A 698 4.61 -24.01 -72.71
N LEU A 699 5.89 -23.65 -72.55
CA LEU A 699 6.86 -23.52 -73.65
C LEU A 699 7.10 -24.85 -74.38
N VAL A 700 7.27 -25.94 -73.64
CA VAL A 700 7.43 -27.30 -74.20
C VAL A 700 6.19 -27.71 -74.98
N THR A 701 5.00 -27.46 -74.42
CA THR A 701 3.73 -27.75 -75.09
C THR A 701 3.57 -26.93 -76.38
N ARG A 702 3.92 -25.64 -76.35
CA ARG A 702 3.84 -24.74 -77.51
C ARG A 702 4.80 -25.15 -78.64
N ARG A 703 6.05 -25.53 -78.32
CA ARG A 703 7.03 -26.03 -79.31
C ARG A 703 6.58 -27.35 -79.96
N SER A 704 5.99 -28.24 -79.17
CA SER A 704 5.38 -29.48 -79.67
C SER A 704 4.26 -29.19 -80.66
N ASP A 705 3.32 -28.30 -80.31
CA ASP A 705 2.19 -27.95 -81.19
C ASP A 705 2.62 -27.24 -82.47
N GLN A 706 3.64 -26.37 -82.41
CA GLN A 706 4.19 -25.72 -83.59
C GLN A 706 4.75 -26.75 -84.59
N SER A 707 5.43 -27.77 -84.09
CA SER A 707 5.98 -28.86 -84.92
C SER A 707 4.86 -29.70 -85.53
N ARG A 708 3.83 -30.05 -84.75
CA ARG A 708 2.63 -30.76 -85.22
C ARG A 708 1.89 -29.95 -86.30
N PHE A 709 1.68 -28.66 -86.06
CA PHE A 709 1.01 -27.77 -87.01
C PHE A 709 1.76 -27.67 -88.34
N ARG A 710 3.09 -27.56 -88.32
CA ARG A 710 3.90 -27.59 -89.56
C ARG A 710 3.73 -28.88 -90.35
N ASN A 711 3.63 -30.02 -89.66
CA ASN A 711 3.41 -31.31 -90.32
C ASN A 711 2.02 -31.36 -90.97
N ILE A 712 0.97 -31.00 -90.23
CA ILE A 712 -0.41 -30.89 -90.77
C ILE A 712 -0.42 -29.99 -92.00
N TYR A 713 0.22 -28.83 -91.90
CA TYR A 713 0.30 -27.86 -93.00
C TYR A 713 1.04 -28.42 -94.22
N SER A 714 2.17 -29.09 -94.02
CA SER A 714 2.97 -29.67 -95.11
C SER A 714 2.19 -30.75 -95.87
N LYS A 715 1.47 -31.63 -95.16
CA LYS A 715 0.57 -32.61 -95.79
C LYS A 715 -0.55 -31.93 -96.58
N ALA A 716 -1.16 -30.89 -96.01
CA ALA A 716 -2.22 -30.15 -96.68
C ALA A 716 -1.71 -29.43 -97.95
N LEU A 717 -0.44 -29.00 -97.94
CA LEU A 717 0.19 -28.33 -99.08
C LEU A 717 0.27 -29.21 -100.32
N GLU A 718 0.50 -30.51 -100.17
CA GLU A 718 0.51 -31.44 -101.31
C GLU A 718 -0.87 -31.53 -101.97
N TYR A 719 -1.95 -31.60 -101.19
CA TYR A 719 -3.31 -31.52 -101.72
C TYR A 719 -3.59 -30.17 -102.41
N MET A 720 -3.10 -29.08 -101.83
CA MET A 720 -3.25 -27.74 -102.42
C MET A 720 -2.52 -27.59 -103.76
N LYS A 721 -1.31 -28.15 -103.90
CA LYS A 721 -0.58 -28.19 -105.18
C LYS A 721 -1.36 -28.97 -106.25
N GLY A 722 -2.03 -30.05 -105.83
CA GLY A 722 -2.95 -30.84 -106.66
C GLY A 722 -4.34 -30.21 -106.85
N HIS A 723 -4.57 -28.98 -106.38
CA HIS A 723 -5.86 -28.27 -106.47
C HIS A 723 -7.03 -28.92 -105.71
N ASP A 724 -6.73 -29.80 -104.77
CA ASP A 724 -7.70 -30.50 -103.94
C ASP A 724 -7.89 -29.79 -102.58
N PHE A 725 -8.60 -28.66 -102.63
CA PHE A 725 -8.88 -27.86 -101.43
C PHE A 725 -9.81 -28.57 -100.44
N THR A 726 -10.56 -29.58 -100.88
CA THR A 726 -11.41 -30.39 -100.01
C THR A 726 -10.53 -31.27 -99.13
N ASN A 727 -9.58 -32.01 -99.71
CA ASN A 727 -8.66 -32.83 -98.93
C ASN A 727 -7.66 -31.98 -98.12
N ALA A 728 -7.22 -30.83 -98.65
CA ALA A 728 -6.42 -29.87 -97.89
C ALA A 728 -7.18 -29.33 -96.65
N ARG A 729 -8.47 -29.01 -96.79
CA ARG A 729 -9.33 -28.64 -95.65
C ARG A 729 -9.44 -29.78 -94.66
N ASN A 730 -9.76 -30.98 -95.16
CA ASN A 730 -9.98 -32.17 -94.34
C ASN A 730 -8.75 -32.48 -93.50
N GLN A 731 -7.54 -32.27 -94.05
CA GLN A 731 -6.27 -32.44 -93.36
C GLN A 731 -6.15 -31.59 -92.08
N PHE A 732 -6.58 -30.32 -92.12
CA PHE A 732 -6.58 -29.48 -90.93
C PHE A 732 -7.71 -29.83 -89.96
N THR A 733 -8.90 -30.18 -90.46
CA THR A 733 -10.03 -30.52 -89.58
C THR A 733 -9.85 -31.87 -88.88
N SER A 734 -9.29 -32.87 -89.56
CA SER A 734 -9.10 -34.22 -89.03
C SER A 734 -7.95 -34.26 -88.03
N GLU A 735 -6.83 -33.60 -88.32
CA GLU A 735 -5.65 -33.62 -87.46
C GLU A 735 -5.64 -32.51 -86.39
N ARG A 736 -6.67 -31.63 -86.35
CA ARG A 736 -6.81 -30.54 -85.37
C ARG A 736 -6.67 -31.00 -83.92
N HIS A 737 -7.26 -32.14 -83.58
CA HIS A 737 -7.31 -32.66 -82.21
C HIS A 737 -5.91 -32.99 -81.64
N TRP A 738 -4.90 -33.15 -82.50
CA TRP A 738 -3.51 -33.35 -82.09
C TRP A 738 -2.83 -32.09 -81.57
N LEU A 739 -3.41 -30.90 -81.78
CA LEU A 739 -2.91 -29.63 -81.24
C LEU A 739 -3.49 -29.45 -79.84
N LYS A 740 -2.65 -29.22 -78.82
CA LYS A 740 -3.08 -29.11 -77.42
C LYS A 740 -3.51 -27.70 -77.03
N THR A 741 -2.82 -26.69 -77.53
CA THR A 741 -3.03 -25.27 -77.22
C THR A 741 -4.08 -24.64 -78.13
N ASP A 742 -4.89 -23.75 -77.55
CA ASP A 742 -5.96 -23.06 -78.29
C ASP A 742 -5.43 -22.15 -79.40
N GLU A 743 -4.21 -21.61 -79.25
CA GLU A 743 -3.56 -20.80 -80.29
C GLU A 743 -3.45 -21.58 -81.60
N PHE A 744 -2.90 -22.79 -81.56
CA PHE A 744 -2.67 -23.61 -82.74
C PHE A 744 -3.95 -24.28 -83.24
N LYS A 745 -4.88 -24.67 -82.35
CA LYS A 745 -6.21 -25.14 -82.76
C LYS A 745 -6.95 -24.09 -83.57
N LYS A 746 -6.98 -22.84 -83.08
CA LYS A 746 -7.60 -21.72 -83.81
C LYS A 746 -6.89 -21.45 -85.14
N LYS A 747 -5.55 -21.54 -85.20
CA LYS A 747 -4.81 -21.46 -86.48
C LYS A 747 -5.24 -22.55 -87.46
N ALA A 748 -5.41 -23.79 -87.01
CA ALA A 748 -5.85 -24.89 -87.86
C ALA A 748 -7.30 -24.70 -88.34
N ASP A 749 -8.19 -24.25 -87.45
CA ASP A 749 -9.58 -23.91 -87.80
C ASP A 749 -9.67 -22.82 -88.84
N ALA A 750 -8.85 -21.77 -88.67
CA ALA A 750 -8.78 -20.68 -89.62
C ALA A 750 -8.38 -21.22 -91.00
N VAL A 751 -7.25 -21.93 -91.10
CA VAL A 751 -6.78 -22.47 -92.40
C VAL A 751 -7.81 -23.42 -93.01
N ALA A 752 -8.43 -24.29 -92.21
CA ALA A 752 -9.53 -25.15 -92.66
C ALA A 752 -10.72 -24.35 -93.20
N ALA A 753 -11.13 -23.28 -92.52
CA ALA A 753 -12.21 -22.41 -92.94
C ALA A 753 -11.87 -21.69 -94.25
N ALA A 754 -10.64 -21.20 -94.42
CA ALA A 754 -10.16 -20.60 -95.65
C ALA A 754 -10.18 -21.58 -96.83
N MET A 755 -9.73 -22.82 -96.62
CA MET A 755 -9.83 -23.87 -97.64
C MET A 755 -11.29 -24.21 -97.97
N GLY A 756 -12.16 -24.27 -96.96
CA GLY A 756 -13.61 -24.45 -97.15
C GLY A 756 -14.26 -23.32 -97.94
N TYR A 757 -13.82 -22.08 -97.71
CA TYR A 757 -14.26 -20.92 -98.47
C TYR A 757 -13.86 -21.06 -99.94
N LEU A 758 -12.61 -21.44 -100.23
CA LEU A 758 -12.14 -21.67 -101.60
C LEU A 758 -12.94 -22.76 -102.31
N VAL A 759 -13.24 -23.88 -101.62
CA VAL A 759 -14.10 -24.94 -102.16
C VAL A 759 -15.50 -24.40 -102.48
N SER A 760 -16.11 -23.65 -101.56
CA SER A 760 -17.44 -23.06 -101.78
C SER A 760 -17.44 -22.05 -102.92
N LEU A 761 -16.41 -21.20 -102.99
CA LEU A 761 -16.26 -20.19 -104.05
C LEU A 761 -16.11 -20.85 -105.42
N LYS A 762 -15.25 -21.86 -105.53
CA LYS A 762 -15.11 -22.66 -106.76
C LYS A 762 -16.46 -23.21 -107.21
N ASN A 763 -17.19 -23.87 -106.31
CA ASN A 763 -18.48 -24.48 -106.64
C ASN A 763 -19.54 -23.44 -107.06
N ARG A 764 -19.59 -22.29 -106.39
CA ARG A 764 -20.52 -21.20 -106.74
C ARG A 764 -20.16 -20.53 -108.06
N LEU A 765 -18.87 -20.33 -108.33
CA LEU A 765 -18.40 -19.78 -109.60
C LEU A 765 -18.77 -20.72 -110.76
N CYS A 766 -18.58 -22.04 -110.62
CA CYS A 766 -19.05 -23.00 -111.62
C CYS A 766 -20.56 -22.91 -111.87
N LYS A 767 -21.36 -22.71 -110.81
CA LYS A 767 -22.82 -22.63 -110.89
C LYS A 767 -23.31 -21.34 -111.55
N GLU A 768 -22.77 -20.17 -111.17
CA GLU A 768 -23.20 -18.86 -111.68
C GLU A 768 -22.67 -18.59 -113.10
N LEU A 769 -21.57 -19.22 -113.50
CA LEU A 769 -21.00 -19.12 -114.86
C LEU A 769 -21.55 -20.18 -115.83
N ASN A 770 -22.46 -21.05 -115.36
CA ASN A 770 -23.17 -22.06 -116.13
C ASN A 770 -22.27 -22.96 -117.01
N GLY A 771 -21.14 -23.39 -116.47
CA GLY A 771 -20.18 -24.27 -117.15
C GLY A 771 -19.00 -24.68 -116.27
N PRO A 772 -18.31 -25.79 -116.57
CA PRO A 772 -17.13 -26.20 -115.83
C PRO A 772 -15.98 -25.19 -116.05
N LEU A 773 -15.34 -24.75 -114.97
CA LEU A 773 -14.13 -23.93 -115.05
C LEU A 773 -13.02 -24.76 -115.71
N LYS A 774 -12.65 -24.43 -116.97
CA LYS A 774 -11.61 -25.12 -117.73
C LYS A 774 -10.24 -24.67 -117.27
N GLY A 775 -9.61 -25.44 -116.40
CA GLY A 775 -8.24 -25.22 -115.95
C GLY A 775 -8.15 -24.27 -114.77
N THR A 776 -7.60 -24.78 -113.67
CA THR A 776 -7.19 -23.96 -112.53
C THR A 776 -5.67 -24.01 -112.42
N LYS A 777 -5.01 -22.87 -112.18
CA LYS A 777 -3.57 -22.82 -111.85
C LYS A 777 -3.42 -22.11 -110.50
N PHE A 778 -2.85 -22.80 -109.52
CA PHE A 778 -2.63 -22.30 -108.17
C PHE A 778 -1.13 -22.21 -108.00
N LYS A 779 -0.63 -21.02 -107.65
CA LYS A 779 0.82 -20.79 -107.50
C LYS A 779 1.09 -20.24 -106.11
N LEU A 780 1.98 -20.91 -105.38
CA LEU A 780 2.40 -20.60 -104.02
C LEU A 780 3.82 -20.01 -104.04
N GLY A 781 4.05 -18.91 -103.31
CA GLY A 781 5.38 -18.33 -103.08
C GLY A 781 5.33 -16.86 -102.59
N PRO A 782 6.34 -16.39 -101.84
CA PRO A 782 6.45 -14.99 -101.43
C PRO A 782 6.77 -14.13 -102.66
N TYR A 783 6.16 -12.95 -102.78
CA TYR A 783 6.32 -12.09 -103.96
C TYR A 783 6.73 -10.69 -103.54
N GLU A 784 7.93 -10.27 -103.95
CA GLU A 784 8.41 -8.89 -103.91
C GLU A 784 8.16 -8.27 -105.30
N GLY A 785 7.27 -7.27 -105.40
CA GLY A 785 7.01 -6.58 -106.66
C GLY A 785 6.15 -5.32 -106.48
N LYS A 786 6.67 -4.16 -106.92
CA LYS A 786 6.08 -2.82 -106.77
C LYS A 786 4.72 -2.69 -107.47
N VAL A 787 3.77 -2.06 -106.77
CA VAL A 787 2.44 -1.68 -107.25
C VAL A 787 2.54 -0.42 -108.13
N VAL A 788 2.05 -0.48 -109.37
CA VAL A 788 1.88 0.70 -110.25
C VAL A 788 0.42 1.16 -110.16
N SER A 789 0.25 2.47 -110.00
CA SER A 789 -0.94 3.22 -109.57
C SER A 789 -2.26 2.93 -110.29
N ALA A 790 -3.35 2.86 -109.52
CA ALA A 790 -4.72 2.94 -110.00
C ALA A 790 -5.49 4.08 -109.30
N ASP A 791 -6.45 4.60 -110.06
CA ASP A 791 -7.21 5.86 -109.97
C ASP A 791 -7.84 6.21 -108.60
N LYS A 792 -7.98 7.52 -108.34
CA LYS A 792 -8.23 8.15 -107.02
C LYS A 792 -9.62 7.95 -106.39
N ASN A 793 -10.53 7.20 -107.02
CA ASN A 793 -11.80 6.80 -106.39
C ASN A 793 -11.77 5.42 -105.72
N PHE A 794 -10.59 4.79 -105.65
CA PHE A 794 -10.40 3.43 -105.14
C PHE A 794 -10.03 3.36 -103.64
N ILE A 795 -9.95 4.50 -102.96
CA ILE A 795 -9.49 4.61 -101.55
C ILE A 795 -10.67 5.01 -100.66
N ARG A 796 -11.53 4.04 -100.33
CA ARG A 796 -12.36 4.05 -99.11
C ARG A 796 -13.06 2.70 -98.96
N LEU A 797 -12.31 1.71 -98.47
CA LEU A 797 -12.80 0.50 -97.77
C LEU A 797 -11.58 -0.37 -97.41
N ILE A 798 -10.76 0.11 -96.47
CA ILE A 798 -9.68 -0.70 -95.90
C ILE A 798 -9.70 -0.49 -94.39
N GLY A 799 -10.23 -1.48 -93.69
CA GLY A 799 -10.21 -1.63 -92.25
C GLY A 799 -10.53 -3.09 -91.94
N GLY A 800 -9.54 -3.81 -91.41
CA GLY A 800 -9.68 -5.18 -90.91
C GLY A 800 -9.37 -6.27 -91.94
N ALA A 801 -8.43 -7.15 -91.58
CA ALA A 801 -8.01 -8.30 -92.38
C ALA A 801 -9.21 -9.11 -92.90
N GLY A 802 -9.15 -9.50 -94.16
CA GLY A 802 -10.21 -10.25 -94.83
C GLY A 802 -9.66 -10.96 -96.06
N ILE A 803 -10.41 -11.96 -96.54
CA ILE A 803 -10.20 -12.49 -97.89
C ILE A 803 -10.50 -11.32 -98.84
N GLU A 804 -9.44 -10.77 -99.43
CA GLU A 804 -9.55 -9.70 -100.42
C GLU A 804 -9.79 -10.34 -101.79
N ASP A 805 -11.05 -10.26 -102.25
CA ASP A 805 -11.45 -10.67 -103.58
C ASP A 805 -10.92 -9.66 -104.60
N LEU A 806 -9.62 -9.72 -104.90
CA LEU A 806 -9.01 -8.87 -105.92
C LEU A 806 -9.27 -9.49 -107.31
N VAL A 807 -10.51 -9.36 -107.80
CA VAL A 807 -10.86 -9.82 -109.15
C VAL A 807 -10.21 -8.91 -110.18
N ARG A 808 -9.03 -9.30 -110.66
CA ARG A 808 -8.36 -8.63 -111.78
C ARG A 808 -8.73 -9.31 -113.09
N TRP A 809 -9.42 -8.57 -113.96
CA TRP A 809 -9.84 -9.03 -115.29
C TRP A 809 -8.79 -8.70 -116.34
N GLU A 810 -8.13 -9.71 -116.89
CA GLU A 810 -7.28 -9.56 -118.07
C GLU A 810 -7.85 -10.44 -119.19
N ARG A 811 -8.11 -9.84 -120.36
CA ARG A 811 -8.42 -10.61 -121.58
C ARG A 811 -7.10 -11.22 -122.03
N LEU A 812 -7.00 -12.54 -122.04
CA LEU A 812 -5.89 -13.21 -122.69
C LEU A 812 -6.09 -13.00 -124.20
N SER A 813 -5.21 -12.23 -124.82
CA SER A 813 -5.32 -11.86 -126.24
C SER A 813 -5.59 -13.09 -127.11
N SER A 814 -6.56 -12.95 -128.01
CA SER A 814 -7.07 -13.91 -129.01
C SER A 814 -7.88 -15.14 -128.56
N THR A 815 -8.43 -15.17 -127.35
CA THR A 815 -9.41 -16.22 -126.96
C THR A 815 -10.64 -15.62 -126.28
N ASP A 816 -11.80 -16.28 -126.39
CA ASP A 816 -13.00 -15.97 -125.61
C ASP A 816 -12.85 -16.48 -124.18
N LEU A 817 -11.69 -16.31 -123.53
CA LEU A 817 -11.44 -16.79 -122.17
C LEU A 817 -11.17 -15.64 -121.20
N GLY A 818 -11.82 -15.68 -120.04
CA GLY A 818 -11.62 -14.77 -118.93
C GLY A 818 -10.93 -15.46 -117.76
N LYS A 819 -10.26 -14.68 -116.91
CA LYS A 819 -9.47 -15.15 -115.77
C LYS A 819 -9.92 -14.48 -114.48
N ILE A 820 -10.15 -15.26 -113.44
CA ILE A 820 -10.45 -14.81 -112.07
C ILE A 820 -9.28 -15.20 -111.18
N ILE A 821 -8.69 -14.23 -110.48
CA ILE A 821 -7.62 -14.47 -109.50
C ILE A 821 -8.18 -14.18 -108.11
N VAL A 822 -8.03 -15.14 -107.19
CA VAL A 822 -8.41 -15.02 -105.79
C VAL A 822 -7.16 -15.10 -104.95
N HIS A 823 -6.88 -14.06 -104.17
CA HIS A 823 -5.77 -14.03 -103.24
C HIS A 823 -6.23 -14.51 -101.87
N VAL A 824 -5.49 -15.45 -101.27
CA VAL A 824 -5.71 -15.87 -99.90
C VAL A 824 -4.61 -15.27 -99.04
N LYS A 825 -4.99 -14.42 -98.09
CA LYS A 825 -4.08 -13.75 -97.16
C LYS A 825 -4.30 -14.24 -95.74
N LEU A 826 -3.24 -14.33 -94.95
CA LEU A 826 -3.26 -14.70 -93.54
C LEU A 826 -2.81 -13.49 -92.70
N GLY A 827 -3.66 -12.46 -92.68
CA GLY A 827 -3.35 -11.14 -92.11
C GLY A 827 -3.13 -10.07 -93.19
N PRO A 828 -2.88 -8.80 -92.81
CA PRO A 828 -2.79 -7.69 -93.75
C PRO A 828 -1.61 -7.79 -94.73
N GLU A 829 -0.49 -8.37 -94.29
CA GLU A 829 0.79 -8.36 -95.02
C GLU A 829 1.17 -9.71 -95.66
N GLU A 830 0.53 -10.83 -95.28
CA GLU A 830 1.00 -12.17 -95.64
C GLU A 830 0.04 -12.86 -96.65
N THR A 831 0.43 -12.90 -97.94
CA THR A 831 -0.32 -13.66 -98.96
C THR A 831 0.11 -15.12 -98.93
N ILE A 832 -0.76 -16.02 -98.48
CA ILE A 832 -0.46 -17.45 -98.38
C ILE A 832 -0.78 -18.23 -99.65
N GLY A 833 -1.42 -17.64 -100.67
CA GLY A 833 -1.60 -18.30 -101.95
C GLY A 833 -2.48 -17.51 -102.94
N ARG A 834 -2.47 -17.92 -104.21
CA ARG A 834 -3.35 -17.37 -105.26
C ARG A 834 -4.02 -18.48 -106.05
N ALA A 835 -5.36 -18.46 -106.11
CA ALA A 835 -6.14 -19.32 -106.99
C ALA A 835 -6.49 -18.60 -108.28
N VAL A 836 -6.23 -19.23 -109.41
CA VAL A 836 -6.63 -18.73 -110.72
C VAL A 836 -7.66 -19.66 -111.33
N TYR A 837 -8.82 -19.12 -111.69
CA TYR A 837 -9.88 -19.80 -112.43
C TYR A 837 -10.01 -19.21 -113.84
N LEU A 838 -10.15 -20.07 -114.85
CA LEU A 838 -10.37 -19.69 -116.25
C LEU A 838 -11.78 -20.11 -116.71
N TYR A 839 -12.43 -19.30 -117.54
CA TYR A 839 -13.79 -19.55 -118.05
C TYR A 839 -14.00 -18.92 -119.44
N GLU A 840 -15.03 -19.36 -120.18
CA GLU A 840 -15.35 -18.91 -121.56
C GLU A 840 -16.31 -17.69 -121.54
N ILE A 841 -15.99 -16.61 -122.29
CA ILE A 841 -16.65 -15.30 -122.28
C ILE A 841 -17.67 -15.24 -123.43
N GLY A 842 -18.96 -15.31 -123.10
CA GLY A 842 -20.02 -14.85 -124.01
C GLY A 842 -20.19 -13.32 -123.99
N ASN A 843 -20.25 -12.71 -122.79
CA ASN A 843 -20.42 -11.27 -122.60
C ASN A 843 -19.70 -10.77 -121.33
N LYS A 844 -18.80 -9.79 -121.48
CA LYS A 844 -17.97 -9.23 -120.39
C LYS A 844 -18.80 -8.62 -119.25
N ARG A 845 -19.92 -7.98 -119.55
CA ARG A 845 -20.74 -7.29 -118.54
C ARG A 845 -21.56 -8.28 -117.72
N GLU A 846 -22.11 -9.30 -118.36
CA GLU A 846 -22.80 -10.40 -117.68
C GLU A 846 -21.87 -11.25 -116.84
N ALA A 847 -20.73 -11.69 -117.38
CA ALA A 847 -19.77 -12.49 -116.61
C ALA A 847 -19.25 -11.75 -115.36
N ASN A 848 -18.99 -10.45 -115.48
CA ASN A 848 -18.59 -9.61 -114.34
C ASN A 848 -19.74 -9.47 -113.32
N ASN A 849 -20.98 -9.32 -113.78
CA ASN A 849 -22.15 -9.32 -112.91
C ASN A 849 -22.41 -10.69 -112.24
N HIS A 850 -22.15 -11.81 -112.92
CA HIS A 850 -22.27 -13.16 -112.36
C HIS A 850 -21.17 -13.47 -111.35
N ALA A 851 -19.92 -13.10 -111.63
CA ALA A 851 -18.80 -13.24 -110.69
C ALA A 851 -18.96 -12.35 -109.46
N ASN A 852 -19.34 -11.08 -109.65
CA ASN A 852 -19.64 -10.18 -108.53
C ASN A 852 -20.86 -10.66 -107.73
N ARG A 853 -21.88 -11.25 -108.37
CA ARG A 853 -22.99 -11.93 -107.67
C ARG A 853 -22.53 -13.16 -106.92
N ALA A 854 -21.66 -13.99 -107.50
CA ALA A 854 -21.10 -15.17 -106.84
C ALA A 854 -20.29 -14.77 -105.59
N ILE A 855 -19.43 -13.77 -105.71
CA ILE A 855 -18.61 -13.22 -104.62
C ILE A 855 -19.50 -12.55 -103.54
N ALA A 856 -20.46 -11.72 -103.96
CA ALA A 856 -21.41 -11.08 -103.05
C ALA A 856 -22.28 -12.11 -102.30
N LYS A 857 -22.75 -13.16 -102.97
CA LYS A 857 -23.50 -14.26 -102.34
C LYS A 857 -22.59 -15.14 -101.46
N ASN A 858 -21.28 -15.21 -101.75
CA ASN A 858 -20.32 -15.97 -100.97
C ASN A 858 -19.79 -15.21 -99.74
N ARG A 859 -20.07 -13.90 -99.60
CA ARG A 859 -19.78 -13.11 -98.38
C ARG A 859 -20.40 -13.69 -97.11
N LEU A 860 -21.39 -14.59 -97.21
CA LEU A 860 -22.02 -15.29 -96.08
C LEU A 860 -21.09 -16.26 -95.33
N LEU A 861 -19.91 -16.60 -95.87
CA LEU A 861 -18.89 -17.41 -95.20
C LEU A 861 -17.81 -16.57 -94.48
N LYS A 862 -17.95 -15.22 -94.40
CA LYS A 862 -16.98 -14.35 -93.71
C LYS A 862 -16.94 -14.52 -92.18
N LYS A 863 -18.03 -14.99 -91.56
CA LYS A 863 -18.17 -15.02 -90.09
C LYS A 863 -17.05 -15.80 -89.36
N PRO A 864 -16.72 -17.05 -89.73
CA PRO A 864 -15.72 -17.84 -88.98
C PRO A 864 -14.28 -17.29 -89.10
N TRP A 865 -13.95 -16.60 -90.19
CA TRP A 865 -12.61 -16.03 -90.42
C TRP A 865 -12.44 -14.67 -89.74
N GLN A 866 -13.50 -13.85 -89.72
CA GLN A 866 -13.52 -12.57 -89.00
C GLN A 866 -13.45 -12.80 -87.48
N GLU A 867 -14.19 -13.80 -86.97
CA GLU A 867 -14.15 -14.20 -85.55
C GLU A 867 -12.75 -14.69 -85.09
N TYR A 868 -11.96 -15.29 -85.98
CA TYR A 868 -10.56 -15.66 -85.70
C TYR A 868 -9.62 -14.44 -85.63
N LEU A 869 -9.83 -13.46 -86.50
CA LEU A 869 -9.03 -12.23 -86.55
C LEU A 869 -9.34 -11.30 -85.35
N ASP A 870 -10.61 -11.14 -85.00
CA ASP A 870 -11.04 -10.36 -83.83
C ASP A 870 -10.55 -11.01 -82.51
N ALA A 871 -10.42 -12.33 -82.48
CA ALA A 871 -9.84 -13.07 -81.35
C ALA A 871 -8.30 -13.00 -81.25
N ARG A 872 -7.61 -12.44 -82.27
CA ARG A 872 -6.16 -12.24 -82.28
C ARG A 872 -5.77 -10.85 -81.76
N ASP A 873 -6.60 -9.84 -81.97
CA ASP A 873 -6.40 -8.47 -81.48
C ASP A 873 -6.75 -8.30 -79.98
N SER A 874 -7.27 -9.35 -79.33
CA SER A 874 -7.67 -9.35 -77.90
C SER A 874 -6.75 -10.18 -76.98
N ARG A 875 -5.49 -10.43 -77.35
CA ARG A 875 -4.49 -11.08 -76.48
C ARG A 875 -3.20 -10.30 -76.34
#